data_AF-A0A536ECA3-F1
#
_entry.id   AF-A0A536ECA3-F1
#
_cell.length_a   1.000
_cell.length_b   1.000
_cell.length_c   1.000
_cell.angle_alpha   90.00
_cell.angle_beta   90.00
_cell.angle_gamma   90.00
#
_symmetry.space_group_name_H-M   'P 1'
#
loop_
_entity.id
_entity.type
_entity.pdbx_description
1 polymer ?
#
loop_
_entity_poly.entity_id
_entity_poly.type
_entity_poly.pdbx_seq_one_letter_code
_entity_poly.pdbx_strand_id
1 'polypeptide(L)'
;MILVAVLLVSGGGLAYVLSRPAAALPPPPVDGIAQLDGLTTRLIQTIPTGTRGSQLAIGEGYVWQISYTGRTLKRIDPHSQQVTTYGITNGAPPVGIAIGDHAVWVATAFGPKSVLRFDPKTQLFGAPIEVASGLQGIAFGANGVWVTDKNDNAVYRINPLTEQVAARIPVGDAPEAIAVSGNTVWVGNGVDRTISRIDGNSSAVVATIPVRGAPTAIAAGRGAVWVASDPAQLVTRITPATNATLEIPVGAAPSDITISAAAVWVSKGVSGGVARIDPSGARLSAVSLKGASEGIASDGSSVWVSTHTQATPTAAAPSQLAARGGTLRVVVPGWSISDLANPDPRPSALDPQLAKGLDSAELLRCCLVRTLFSHTGRPYRDGGADLYPDLAQGWPQVSADGRTWTFRIRPGTTYAPPMEHSDITSPDIVRALMRAARLGGNRADVYSVIEGFDAYRSQNASTIAGLSTPDRYTLTVRLKQPAGDLAARFALTQSAPIPPRPGAVAAPLGMASGHDAGYGPFLVASGPYMISSFRLGSSLTLVRNPSWKAEMDPLRPAFVDRIEFVIGMSDAEAAHLLESGKADVIMRASPPPQVMPSLLQSVQSDSSLGHVDVQSRDFLRTVMMNLAVPPFDDVHVRRAVNYIINKRALTDAHGGDLAGAVATHYVPDSLEAGALSNYDPYATDAAAGNLELASREMKLSRYDPQHTGRCSVPSCTHVLAVARKGTTGPFPELGGFPTLGRLIAADLRELGINVDLVVGMPPPGSPERRVGIYLTEGLAPSFMSASSTFPSDLSGPRNQALLGATPDELRGWGYSVSDVPTIDARINECMSIFGNARSAECWTALDVYVMEQLVPIAPYTRENVAEVVPPRVTHYAYDQSSDSPALDQIAVKPLLTSP
;
A
#
# COMPACT_ATOMS: atom_id res chain seq x y z
N MET A 1 -3.54 -42.84 -30.95
CA MET A 1 -3.67 -43.08 -32.42
C MET A 1 -4.76 -44.12 -32.65
N ILE A 2 -6.02 -43.69 -32.76
CA ILE A 2 -7.11 -44.46 -33.39
C ILE A 2 -7.95 -43.40 -34.10
N LEU A 3 -7.97 -43.41 -35.43
CA LEU A 3 -8.72 -42.50 -36.27
C LEU A 3 -9.95 -43.25 -36.79
N VAL A 4 -11.15 -42.78 -36.49
CA VAL A 4 -12.39 -43.26 -37.13
C VAL A 4 -12.72 -42.29 -38.25
N ALA A 5 -12.63 -42.77 -39.50
CA ALA A 5 -13.03 -42.04 -40.69
C ALA A 5 -14.46 -42.44 -41.07
N VAL A 6 -15.36 -41.45 -41.19
CA VAL A 6 -16.68 -41.64 -41.80
C VAL A 6 -16.59 -41.19 -43.26
N LEU A 7 -16.89 -42.12 -44.15
CA LEU A 7 -16.89 -41.98 -45.61
C LEU A 7 -18.31 -41.65 -46.09
N LEU A 8 -18.47 -40.51 -46.78
CA LEU A 8 -19.64 -40.24 -47.62
C LEU A 8 -19.15 -39.84 -49.00
N VAL A 9 -19.47 -40.68 -49.99
CA VAL A 9 -19.20 -40.49 -51.41
C VAL A 9 -20.45 -39.91 -52.07
N SER A 10 -20.35 -38.73 -52.66
CA SER A 10 -21.01 -38.44 -53.95
C SER A 10 -20.45 -37.16 -54.58
N GLY A 11 -19.81 -37.33 -55.74
CA GLY A 11 -19.88 -36.45 -56.90
C GLY A 11 -19.39 -34.99 -56.77
N GLY A 12 -18.11 -34.77 -57.05
CA GLY A 12 -17.64 -33.57 -57.76
C GLY A 12 -17.09 -32.42 -56.89
N GLY A 13 -15.77 -32.26 -56.92
CA GLY A 13 -15.06 -31.07 -56.44
C GLY A 13 -14.30 -31.28 -55.14
N LEU A 14 -12.99 -31.57 -55.23
CA LEU A 14 -12.07 -31.52 -54.10
C LEU A 14 -11.85 -30.04 -53.71
N ALA A 15 -12.62 -29.54 -52.75
CA ALA A 15 -12.25 -28.36 -51.98
C ALA A 15 -11.69 -28.83 -50.64
N TYR A 16 -10.36 -28.75 -50.47
CA TYR A 16 -9.74 -28.86 -49.15
C TYR A 16 -10.13 -27.63 -48.34
N VAL A 17 -11.14 -27.75 -47.47
CA VAL A 17 -11.33 -26.79 -46.38
C VAL A 17 -10.29 -27.12 -45.31
N LEU A 18 -9.12 -26.50 -45.43
CA LEU A 18 -8.22 -26.34 -44.30
C LEU A 18 -8.90 -25.39 -43.31
N SER A 19 -9.72 -25.93 -42.41
CA SER A 19 -10.07 -25.21 -41.19
C SER A 19 -8.77 -25.08 -40.38
N ARG A 20 -8.05 -23.98 -40.57
CA ARG A 20 -7.08 -23.54 -39.58
C ARG A 20 -7.83 -23.50 -38.25
N PRO A 21 -7.37 -24.16 -37.17
CA PRO A 21 -7.86 -23.79 -35.85
C PRO A 21 -7.69 -22.27 -35.77
N ALA A 22 -8.76 -21.56 -35.41
CA ALA A 22 -8.66 -20.13 -35.16
C ALA A 22 -7.43 -19.96 -34.27
N ALA A 23 -6.43 -19.23 -34.77
CA ALA A 23 -5.22 -19.00 -34.01
C ALA A 23 -5.69 -18.50 -32.65
N ALA A 24 -5.35 -19.24 -31.59
CA ALA A 24 -5.63 -18.79 -30.24
C ALA A 24 -5.09 -17.36 -30.18
N LEU A 25 -5.97 -16.38 -29.93
CA LEU A 25 -5.56 -15.00 -29.78
C LEU A 25 -4.40 -14.99 -28.77
N PRO A 26 -3.30 -14.27 -29.04
CA PRO A 26 -2.26 -14.11 -28.03
C PRO A 26 -2.93 -13.65 -26.72
N PRO A 27 -2.46 -14.11 -25.55
CA PRO A 27 -3.01 -13.63 -24.29
C PRO A 27 -3.04 -12.09 -24.34
N PRO A 28 -4.17 -11.47 -23.95
CA PRO A 28 -4.26 -10.01 -24.00
C PRO A 28 -3.08 -9.41 -23.23
N PRO A 29 -2.54 -8.26 -23.69
CA PRO A 29 -1.44 -7.62 -23.01
C PRO A 29 -1.80 -7.36 -21.54
N VAL A 30 -0.82 -7.56 -20.65
CA VAL A 30 -1.02 -7.44 -19.20
C VAL A 30 -1.46 -6.02 -18.81
N ASP A 31 -0.97 -5.03 -19.58
CA ASP A 31 -1.34 -3.61 -19.52
C ASP A 31 -1.52 -3.03 -20.94
N GLY A 32 -2.65 -2.36 -21.16
CA GLY A 32 -2.96 -1.76 -22.46
C GLY A 32 -4.17 -0.82 -22.45
N ILE A 33 -4.66 -0.50 -23.63
CA ILE A 33 -5.91 0.22 -23.85
C ILE A 33 -6.85 -0.57 -24.75
N ALA A 34 -8.16 -0.47 -24.50
CA ALA A 34 -9.22 -1.05 -25.31
C ALA A 34 -10.03 0.05 -26.00
N GLN A 35 -10.27 -0.09 -27.30
CA GLN A 35 -11.18 0.78 -28.06
C GLN A 35 -12.54 0.11 -28.21
N LEU A 36 -13.58 0.81 -27.82
CA LEU A 36 -14.98 0.42 -27.95
C LEU A 36 -15.70 1.33 -28.94
N ASP A 37 -16.60 0.76 -29.71
CA ASP A 37 -17.56 1.51 -30.53
C ASP A 37 -18.56 2.23 -29.62
N GLY A 38 -18.64 3.57 -29.74
CA GLY A 38 -19.43 4.44 -28.85
C GLY A 38 -20.95 4.29 -29.01
N LEU A 39 -21.43 3.59 -30.04
CA LEU A 39 -22.84 3.32 -30.29
C LEU A 39 -23.24 1.91 -29.83
N THR A 40 -22.46 0.91 -30.24
CA THR A 40 -22.79 -0.51 -30.16
C THR A 40 -22.13 -1.24 -29.00
N THR A 41 -21.18 -0.61 -28.31
CA THR A 41 -20.37 -1.20 -27.21
C THR A 41 -19.41 -2.32 -27.65
N ARG A 42 -19.28 -2.56 -28.95
CA ARG A 42 -18.42 -3.60 -29.50
C ARG A 42 -16.95 -3.22 -29.30
N LEU A 43 -16.14 -4.17 -28.83
CA LEU A 43 -14.67 -4.06 -28.83
C LEU A 43 -14.14 -4.01 -30.27
N ILE A 44 -13.47 -2.91 -30.62
CA ILE A 44 -12.85 -2.67 -31.91
C ILE A 44 -11.42 -3.24 -31.92
N GLN A 45 -10.60 -2.85 -30.94
CA GLN A 45 -9.20 -3.28 -30.84
C GLN A 45 -8.67 -3.14 -29.40
N THR A 46 -7.54 -3.80 -29.13
CA THR A 46 -6.76 -3.65 -27.89
C THR A 46 -5.30 -3.38 -28.25
N ILE A 47 -4.69 -2.36 -27.66
CA ILE A 47 -3.31 -1.94 -27.92
C ILE A 47 -2.49 -2.15 -26.64
N PRO A 48 -1.46 -3.02 -26.66
CA PRO A 48 -0.50 -3.13 -25.57
C PRO A 48 0.22 -1.82 -25.33
N THR A 49 0.29 -1.35 -24.09
CA THR A 49 1.08 -0.16 -23.73
C THR A 49 2.30 -0.53 -22.90
N GLY A 50 2.30 -1.69 -22.23
CA GLY A 50 3.45 -2.21 -21.49
C GLY A 50 3.67 -1.59 -20.11
N THR A 51 2.84 -0.64 -19.68
CA THR A 51 2.77 -0.19 -18.28
C THR A 51 1.33 0.13 -17.91
N ARG A 52 0.98 -0.02 -16.63
CA ARG A 52 -0.33 0.35 -16.08
C ARG A 52 -0.61 1.85 -16.29
N GLY A 53 -1.74 2.18 -16.90
CA GLY A 53 -2.09 3.54 -17.31
C GLY A 53 -3.27 4.07 -16.50
N SER A 54 -3.08 5.19 -15.83
CA SER A 54 -4.04 5.74 -14.86
C SER A 54 -5.14 6.57 -15.52
N GLN A 55 -4.80 7.50 -16.41
CA GLN A 55 -5.76 8.38 -17.11
C GLN A 55 -5.49 8.49 -18.61
N LEU A 56 -6.54 8.84 -19.36
CA LEU A 56 -6.52 9.02 -20.81
C LEU A 56 -7.03 10.42 -21.21
N ALA A 57 -6.47 10.97 -22.27
CA ALA A 57 -7.03 12.14 -22.96
C ALA A 57 -6.89 11.98 -24.47
N ILE A 58 -7.78 12.60 -25.25
CA ILE A 58 -7.79 12.50 -26.70
C ILE A 58 -7.73 13.89 -27.31
N GLY A 59 -6.86 14.07 -28.29
CA GLY A 59 -6.72 15.30 -29.04
C GLY A 59 -5.47 15.28 -29.91
N GLU A 60 -5.35 16.27 -30.80
CA GLU A 60 -4.24 16.38 -31.75
C GLU A 60 -4.06 15.11 -32.64
N GLY A 61 -5.13 14.34 -32.84
CA GLY A 61 -5.13 13.10 -33.65
C GLY A 61 -4.66 11.84 -32.92
N TYR A 62 -4.37 11.91 -31.62
CA TYR A 62 -3.82 10.79 -30.84
C TYR A 62 -4.64 10.50 -29.58
N VAL A 63 -4.47 9.28 -29.07
CA VAL A 63 -4.84 8.92 -27.70
C VAL A 63 -3.60 9.11 -26.83
N TRP A 64 -3.74 9.84 -25.75
CA TRP A 64 -2.68 10.09 -24.78
C TRP A 64 -2.99 9.34 -23.48
N GLN A 65 -1.97 8.72 -22.90
CA GLN A 65 -2.09 7.99 -21.65
C GLN A 65 -0.98 8.41 -20.68
N ILE A 66 -1.33 8.64 -19.42
CA ILE A 66 -0.33 8.74 -18.34
C ILE A 66 -0.23 7.44 -17.56
N SER A 67 0.95 7.16 -17.05
CA SER A 67 1.22 6.02 -16.17
C SER A 67 1.76 6.53 -14.85
N TYR A 68 0.96 6.41 -13.78
CA TYR A 68 1.33 6.87 -12.42
C TYR A 68 2.64 6.22 -11.95
N THR A 69 2.67 4.89 -11.89
CA THR A 69 3.86 4.12 -11.46
C THR A 69 4.99 4.16 -12.49
N GLY A 70 4.65 4.13 -13.78
CA GLY A 70 5.64 4.21 -14.86
C GLY A 70 6.29 5.57 -15.00
N ARG A 71 5.70 6.64 -14.45
CA ARG A 71 6.12 8.04 -14.60
C ARG A 71 6.30 8.44 -16.06
N THR A 72 5.33 8.08 -16.89
CA THR A 72 5.37 8.33 -18.35
C THR A 72 4.13 9.00 -18.89
N LEU A 73 4.32 9.76 -19.97
CA LEU A 73 3.31 10.16 -20.94
C LEU A 73 3.47 9.28 -22.19
N LYS A 74 2.38 8.73 -22.72
CA LYS A 74 2.38 7.93 -23.94
C LYS A 74 1.50 8.56 -25.00
N ARG A 75 2.02 8.63 -26.22
CA ARG A 75 1.27 8.97 -27.44
C ARG A 75 0.94 7.68 -28.18
N ILE A 76 -0.33 7.48 -28.46
CA ILE A 76 -0.84 6.26 -29.09
C ILE A 76 -1.58 6.66 -30.36
N ASP A 77 -1.10 6.15 -31.49
CA ASP A 77 -1.74 6.32 -32.78
C ASP A 77 -2.91 5.31 -32.90
N PRO A 78 -4.17 5.78 -33.01
CA PRO A 78 -5.33 4.91 -33.05
C PRO A 78 -5.43 4.07 -34.34
N HIS A 79 -4.71 4.45 -35.41
CA HIS A 79 -4.73 3.77 -36.70
C HIS A 79 -3.56 2.80 -36.85
N SER A 80 -2.33 3.26 -36.57
CA SER A 80 -1.13 2.42 -36.71
C SER A 80 -0.85 1.55 -35.47
N GLN A 81 -1.54 1.82 -34.35
CA GLN A 81 -1.34 1.19 -33.04
C GLN A 81 0.07 1.42 -32.45
N GLN A 82 0.85 2.34 -33.02
CA GLN A 82 2.15 2.67 -32.50
C GLN A 82 2.04 3.43 -31.17
N VAL A 83 2.84 2.99 -30.19
CA VAL A 83 2.95 3.61 -28.87
C VAL A 83 4.33 4.26 -28.76
N THR A 84 4.36 5.58 -28.58
CA THR A 84 5.58 6.34 -28.25
C THR A 84 5.53 6.74 -26.77
N THR A 85 6.61 6.50 -26.03
CA THR A 85 6.67 6.76 -24.58
C THR A 85 7.65 7.89 -24.28
N TYR A 86 7.23 8.82 -23.42
CA TYR A 86 7.99 9.97 -22.94
C TYR A 86 8.06 9.94 -21.41
N GLY A 87 9.25 10.13 -20.82
CA GLY A 87 9.42 10.20 -19.37
C GLY A 87 8.98 11.55 -18.81
N ILE A 88 8.35 11.55 -17.64
CA ILE A 88 7.99 12.77 -16.91
C ILE A 88 9.26 13.43 -16.34
N THR A 89 9.50 14.69 -16.69
CA THR A 89 10.81 15.35 -16.51
C THR A 89 11.15 15.71 -15.07
N ASN A 90 10.16 15.90 -14.20
CA ASN A 90 10.38 16.20 -12.79
C ASN A 90 10.45 14.94 -11.89
N GLY A 91 10.28 13.74 -12.47
CA GLY A 91 10.37 12.47 -11.75
C GLY A 91 9.20 12.17 -10.79
N ALA A 92 8.21 13.05 -10.68
CA ALA A 92 7.00 12.83 -9.89
C ALA A 92 5.94 12.03 -10.68
N PRO A 93 5.12 11.19 -10.03
CA PRO A 93 4.02 10.49 -10.69
C PRO A 93 3.03 11.47 -11.36
N PRO A 94 2.67 11.26 -12.64
CA PRO A 94 1.61 12.02 -13.27
C PRO A 94 0.24 11.58 -12.71
N VAL A 95 -0.58 12.56 -12.31
CA VAL A 95 -1.90 12.36 -11.68
C VAL A 95 -3.05 12.85 -12.55
N GLY A 96 -2.76 13.77 -13.47
CA GLY A 96 -3.74 14.42 -14.32
C GLY A 96 -3.24 14.62 -15.74
N ILE A 97 -4.11 14.48 -16.74
CA ILE A 97 -3.82 14.84 -18.14
C ILE A 97 -4.98 15.61 -18.80
N ALA A 98 -4.66 16.68 -19.55
CA ALA A 98 -5.62 17.44 -20.34
C ALA A 98 -5.03 17.87 -21.70
N ILE A 99 -5.88 18.03 -22.72
CA ILE A 99 -5.47 18.51 -24.05
C ILE A 99 -6.10 19.87 -24.32
N GLY A 100 -5.31 20.81 -24.82
CA GLY A 100 -5.79 22.13 -25.23
C GLY A 100 -4.66 23.09 -25.59
N ASP A 101 -5.00 24.13 -26.37
CA ASP A 101 -4.03 25.09 -26.92
C ASP A 101 -2.86 24.41 -27.65
N HIS A 102 -3.19 23.41 -28.48
CA HIS A 102 -2.23 22.58 -29.22
C HIS A 102 -1.15 21.90 -28.36
N ALA A 103 -1.45 21.65 -27.08
CA ALA A 103 -0.54 21.02 -26.13
C ALA A 103 -1.22 19.92 -25.30
N VAL A 104 -0.38 19.04 -24.77
CA VAL A 104 -0.74 18.08 -23.73
C VAL A 104 -0.25 18.64 -22.40
N TRP A 105 -1.16 18.82 -21.45
CA TRP A 105 -0.87 19.31 -20.11
C TRP A 105 -0.90 18.14 -19.13
N VAL A 106 0.13 18.04 -18.29
CA VAL A 106 0.27 16.95 -17.30
C VAL A 106 0.49 17.56 -15.92
N ALA A 107 -0.32 17.17 -14.94
CA ALA A 107 -0.11 17.49 -13.54
C ALA A 107 0.61 16.33 -12.83
N THR A 108 1.48 16.64 -11.87
CA THR A 108 2.23 15.65 -11.09
C THR A 108 1.98 15.76 -9.60
N ALA A 109 2.09 14.63 -8.89
CA ALA A 109 1.65 14.49 -7.50
C ALA A 109 2.34 15.44 -6.49
N PHE A 110 3.62 15.75 -6.68
CA PHE A 110 4.42 16.54 -5.75
C PHE A 110 5.47 17.40 -6.44
N GLY A 111 6.08 18.29 -5.66
CA GLY A 111 7.14 19.19 -6.08
C GLY A 111 6.59 20.57 -6.50
N PRO A 112 7.38 21.65 -6.33
CA PRO A 112 6.91 23.00 -6.62
C PRO A 112 6.67 23.23 -8.12
N LYS A 113 7.29 22.42 -8.98
CA LYS A 113 7.23 22.47 -10.45
C LYS A 113 6.38 21.33 -11.00
N SER A 114 5.08 21.38 -10.73
CA SER A 114 4.17 20.24 -10.82
C SER A 114 3.24 20.23 -12.02
N VAL A 115 3.32 21.22 -12.92
CA VAL A 115 2.58 21.20 -14.19
C VAL A 115 3.54 21.24 -15.37
N LEU A 116 3.36 20.32 -16.31
CA LEU A 116 4.19 20.16 -17.50
C LEU A 116 3.36 20.40 -18.76
N ARG A 117 3.91 21.19 -19.69
CA ARG A 117 3.37 21.37 -21.04
C ARG A 117 4.21 20.56 -22.02
N PHE A 118 3.56 19.68 -22.78
CA PHE A 118 4.19 18.89 -23.83
C PHE A 118 3.66 19.32 -25.19
N ASP A 119 4.57 19.58 -26.13
CA ASP A 119 4.23 19.95 -27.49
C ASP A 119 4.21 18.70 -28.40
N PRO A 120 3.04 18.30 -28.93
CA PRO A 120 2.91 17.12 -29.79
C PRO A 120 3.69 17.19 -31.10
N LYS A 121 4.02 18.39 -31.59
CA LYS A 121 4.76 18.58 -32.86
C LYS A 121 6.25 18.40 -32.65
N THR A 122 6.82 19.07 -31.66
CA THR A 122 8.25 18.95 -31.33
C THR A 122 8.58 17.71 -30.51
N GLN A 123 7.57 17.12 -29.86
CA GLN A 123 7.67 15.95 -28.98
C GLN A 123 8.56 16.18 -27.75
N LEU A 124 8.56 17.42 -27.25
CA LEU A 124 9.36 17.85 -26.12
C LEU A 124 8.47 18.46 -25.04
N PHE A 125 8.89 18.27 -23.79
CA PHE A 125 8.37 19.04 -22.66
C PHE A 125 8.98 20.44 -22.65
N GLY A 126 8.17 21.44 -22.34
CA GLY A 126 8.62 22.78 -21.99
C GLY A 126 9.24 22.84 -20.59
N ALA A 127 9.53 24.06 -20.14
CA ALA A 127 9.95 24.28 -18.75
C ALA A 127 8.79 23.90 -17.79
N PRO A 128 9.06 23.17 -16.70
CA PRO A 128 8.05 22.90 -15.70
C PRO A 128 7.50 24.18 -15.06
N ILE A 129 6.19 24.24 -14.87
CA ILE A 129 5.46 25.40 -14.32
C ILE A 129 5.36 25.26 -12.81
N GLU A 130 5.69 26.35 -12.12
CA GLU A 130 5.61 26.44 -10.66
C GLU A 130 4.16 26.63 -10.20
N VAL A 131 3.64 25.67 -9.41
CA VAL A 131 2.27 25.70 -8.89
C VAL A 131 2.27 25.34 -7.41
N ALA A 132 2.23 24.04 -7.08
CA ALA A 132 2.15 23.54 -5.71
C ALA A 132 2.40 22.02 -5.64
N SER A 133 2.65 21.50 -4.44
CA SER A 133 2.68 20.06 -4.15
C SER A 133 1.27 19.57 -3.78
N GLY A 134 0.82 18.42 -4.31
CA GLY A 134 -0.49 17.85 -3.98
C GLY A 134 -1.55 17.97 -5.06
N LEU A 135 -1.15 18.21 -6.32
CA LEU A 135 -2.09 18.26 -7.43
C LEU A 135 -2.79 16.90 -7.63
N GLN A 136 -4.01 16.92 -8.17
CA GLN A 136 -4.79 15.70 -8.47
C GLN A 136 -5.40 15.74 -9.88
N GLY A 137 -6.33 16.68 -10.12
CA GLY A 137 -7.03 16.82 -11.39
C GLY A 137 -6.49 17.97 -12.22
N ILE A 138 -6.60 17.85 -13.55
CA ILE A 138 -6.30 18.92 -14.51
C ILE A 138 -7.36 18.97 -15.62
N ALA A 139 -7.76 20.17 -16.03
CA ALA A 139 -8.63 20.37 -17.18
C ALA A 139 -8.26 21.64 -17.96
N PHE A 140 -8.50 21.63 -19.27
CA PHE A 140 -8.34 22.79 -20.13
C PHE A 140 -9.69 23.33 -20.60
N GLY A 141 -9.85 24.65 -20.59
CA GLY A 141 -11.04 25.35 -21.09
C GLY A 141 -11.24 26.70 -20.39
N ALA A 142 -12.28 27.44 -20.77
CA ALA A 142 -12.53 28.78 -20.21
C ALA A 142 -11.27 29.69 -20.23
N ASN A 143 -10.48 29.60 -21.31
CA ASN A 143 -9.21 30.31 -21.51
C ASN A 143 -8.18 30.07 -20.39
N GLY A 144 -8.12 28.86 -19.83
CA GLY A 144 -7.19 28.50 -18.78
C GLY A 144 -6.89 27.01 -18.71
N VAL A 145 -5.76 26.69 -18.09
CA VAL A 145 -5.49 25.36 -17.53
C VAL A 145 -5.85 25.41 -16.05
N TRP A 146 -6.69 24.49 -15.59
CA TRP A 146 -7.19 24.47 -14.23
C TRP A 146 -6.70 23.20 -13.54
N VAL A 147 -6.09 23.33 -12.36
CA VAL A 147 -5.55 22.21 -11.59
C VAL A 147 -6.07 22.23 -10.16
N THR A 148 -6.51 21.08 -9.66
CA THR A 148 -6.93 20.94 -8.26
C THR A 148 -5.73 20.61 -7.38
N ASP A 149 -5.68 21.21 -6.20
CA ASP A 149 -4.69 20.91 -5.16
C ASP A 149 -5.41 20.37 -3.92
N LYS A 150 -5.18 19.08 -3.66
CA LYS A 150 -5.81 18.35 -2.55
C LYS A 150 -5.23 18.73 -1.19
N ASN A 151 -4.02 19.28 -1.13
CA ASN A 151 -3.35 19.67 0.10
C ASN A 151 -3.72 21.09 0.53
N ASP A 152 -3.98 21.95 -0.45
CA ASP A 152 -4.28 23.37 -0.25
C ASP A 152 -5.79 23.71 -0.31
N ASN A 153 -6.64 22.70 -0.55
CA ASN A 153 -8.10 22.84 -0.70
C ASN A 153 -8.47 23.95 -1.71
N ALA A 154 -7.76 23.97 -2.84
CA ALA A 154 -7.85 25.04 -3.82
C ALA A 154 -7.79 24.52 -5.27
N VAL A 155 -8.20 25.39 -6.19
CA VAL A 155 -7.94 25.24 -7.63
C VAL A 155 -7.06 26.39 -8.09
N TYR A 156 -6.02 26.06 -8.85
CA TYR A 156 -5.17 27.03 -9.51
C TYR A 156 -5.57 27.17 -10.98
N ARG A 157 -5.64 28.41 -11.45
CA ARG A 157 -5.80 28.74 -12.87
C ARG A 157 -4.47 29.18 -13.43
N ILE A 158 -4.01 28.53 -14.49
CA ILE A 158 -2.77 28.86 -15.21
C ILE A 158 -3.16 29.44 -16.57
N ASN A 159 -2.48 30.53 -16.95
CA ASN A 159 -2.63 31.11 -18.28
C ASN A 159 -1.81 30.26 -19.29
N PRO A 160 -2.44 29.66 -20.32
CA PRO A 160 -1.74 28.77 -21.24
C PRO A 160 -0.72 29.47 -22.14
N LEU A 161 -0.84 30.80 -22.32
CA LEU A 161 0.06 31.58 -23.16
C LEU A 161 1.31 32.05 -22.40
N THR A 162 1.15 32.41 -21.13
CA THR A 162 2.25 32.93 -20.29
C THR A 162 2.85 31.87 -19.37
N GLU A 163 2.18 30.72 -19.22
CA GLU A 163 2.57 29.62 -18.34
C GLU A 163 2.73 30.05 -16.88
N GLN A 164 1.91 31.01 -16.44
CA GLN A 164 1.93 31.54 -15.07
C GLN A 164 0.59 31.31 -14.36
N VAL A 165 0.66 31.09 -13.06
CA VAL A 165 -0.52 31.02 -12.18
C VAL A 165 -1.21 32.38 -12.15
N ALA A 166 -2.43 32.43 -12.67
CA ALA A 166 -3.27 33.62 -12.75
C ALA A 166 -4.21 33.77 -11.55
N ALA A 167 -4.61 32.67 -10.89
CA ALA A 167 -5.46 32.71 -9.70
C ALA A 167 -5.31 31.46 -8.82
N ARG A 168 -5.49 31.64 -7.51
CA ARG A 168 -5.72 30.57 -6.52
C ARG A 168 -7.14 30.73 -5.98
N ILE A 169 -7.95 29.67 -6.07
CA ILE A 169 -9.39 29.71 -5.82
C ILE A 169 -9.72 28.70 -4.73
N PRO A 170 -10.03 29.13 -3.49
CA PRO A 170 -10.48 28.22 -2.44
C PRO A 170 -11.74 27.47 -2.86
N VAL A 171 -11.76 26.16 -2.63
CA VAL A 171 -12.93 25.29 -2.86
C VAL A 171 -13.18 24.45 -1.60
N GLY A 172 -13.95 23.36 -1.72
CA GLY A 172 -14.15 22.44 -0.59
C GLY A 172 -12.93 21.56 -0.34
N ASP A 173 -13.02 20.75 0.70
CA ASP A 173 -11.91 19.92 1.16
C ASP A 173 -11.55 18.80 0.17
N ALA A 174 -10.25 18.63 -0.04
CA ALA A 174 -9.64 17.62 -0.91
C ALA A 174 -10.22 17.58 -2.33
N PRO A 175 -10.05 18.64 -3.15
CA PRO A 175 -10.52 18.66 -4.53
C PRO A 175 -9.74 17.66 -5.41
N GLU A 176 -10.46 16.73 -6.03
CA GLU A 176 -9.88 15.60 -6.78
C GLU A 176 -10.24 15.68 -8.28
N ALA A 177 -11.52 15.81 -8.60
CA ALA A 177 -12.01 15.77 -9.97
C ALA A 177 -12.26 17.18 -10.52
N ILE A 178 -11.99 17.40 -11.80
CA ILE A 178 -12.23 18.69 -12.46
C ILE A 178 -12.68 18.52 -13.92
N ALA A 179 -13.64 19.33 -14.34
CA ALA A 179 -14.03 19.43 -15.75
C ALA A 179 -14.45 20.86 -16.12
N VAL A 180 -14.27 21.21 -17.39
CA VAL A 180 -14.69 22.52 -17.92
C VAL A 180 -15.83 22.34 -18.93
N SER A 181 -16.84 23.21 -18.86
CA SER A 181 -17.95 23.27 -19.81
C SER A 181 -18.27 24.72 -20.15
N GLY A 182 -18.00 25.11 -21.40
CA GLY A 182 -18.10 26.51 -21.81
C GLY A 182 -17.18 27.38 -20.95
N ASN A 183 -17.76 28.35 -20.23
CA ASN A 183 -17.06 29.22 -19.28
C ASN A 183 -17.20 28.80 -17.81
N THR A 184 -17.65 27.57 -17.53
CA THR A 184 -17.84 27.10 -16.15
C THR A 184 -16.88 25.95 -15.86
N VAL A 185 -16.22 26.01 -14.70
CA VAL A 185 -15.36 24.95 -14.18
C VAL A 185 -16.10 24.25 -13.04
N TRP A 186 -16.09 22.93 -13.04
CA TRP A 186 -16.75 22.07 -12.05
C TRP A 186 -15.69 21.26 -11.33
N VAL A 187 -15.69 21.31 -10.00
CA VAL A 187 -14.67 20.71 -9.16
C VAL A 187 -15.33 19.79 -8.14
N GLY A 188 -14.90 18.54 -8.07
CA GLY A 188 -15.36 17.59 -7.06
C GLY A 188 -14.46 17.61 -5.83
N ASN A 189 -15.06 17.92 -4.68
CA ASN A 189 -14.39 17.95 -3.38
C ASN A 189 -14.65 16.61 -2.67
N GLY A 190 -13.62 15.76 -2.57
CA GLY A 190 -13.69 14.37 -2.14
C GLY A 190 -14.18 14.21 -0.70
N VAL A 191 -13.51 14.91 0.23
CA VAL A 191 -13.81 14.87 1.67
C VAL A 191 -15.16 15.53 1.96
N ASP A 192 -15.41 16.73 1.43
CA ASP A 192 -16.66 17.46 1.67
C ASP A 192 -17.88 16.83 1.01
N ARG A 193 -17.67 15.98 0.00
CA ARG A 193 -18.72 15.41 -0.86
C ARG A 193 -19.58 16.52 -1.47
N THR A 194 -18.92 17.51 -2.06
CA THR A 194 -19.57 18.61 -2.76
C THR A 194 -18.95 18.84 -4.14
N ILE A 195 -19.70 19.53 -5.01
CA ILE A 195 -19.22 20.05 -6.28
C ILE A 195 -19.15 21.57 -6.20
N SER A 196 -17.97 22.15 -6.36
CA SER A 196 -17.79 23.59 -6.53
C SER A 196 -17.96 23.97 -8.00
N ARG A 197 -18.80 24.97 -8.27
CA ARG A 197 -18.99 25.56 -9.59
C ARG A 197 -18.30 26.91 -9.63
N ILE A 198 -17.33 27.07 -10.51
CA ILE A 198 -16.52 28.28 -10.64
C ILE A 198 -16.86 28.96 -11.98
N ASP A 199 -17.05 30.28 -11.95
CA ASP A 199 -17.11 31.07 -13.19
C ASP A 199 -15.70 31.31 -13.74
N GLY A 200 -15.47 30.94 -15.00
CA GLY A 200 -14.17 31.00 -15.66
C GLY A 200 -13.68 32.41 -16.00
N ASN A 201 -14.56 33.43 -15.98
CA ASN A 201 -14.15 34.82 -16.21
C ASN A 201 -13.70 35.45 -14.90
N SER A 202 -14.55 35.38 -13.87
CA SER A 202 -14.27 36.02 -12.57
C SER A 202 -13.42 35.18 -11.63
N SER A 203 -13.19 33.89 -11.93
CA SER A 203 -12.51 32.94 -11.05
C SER A 203 -13.18 32.82 -9.67
N ALA A 204 -14.51 33.00 -9.60
CA ALA A 204 -15.26 32.96 -8.35
C ALA A 204 -16.09 31.68 -8.25
N VAL A 205 -16.15 31.09 -7.05
CA VAL A 205 -17.10 30.00 -6.75
C VAL A 205 -18.51 30.58 -6.70
N VAL A 206 -19.38 30.19 -7.63
CA VAL A 206 -20.76 30.68 -7.77
C VAL A 206 -21.81 29.72 -7.20
N ALA A 207 -21.45 28.46 -6.95
CA ALA A 207 -22.30 27.50 -6.25
C ALA A 207 -21.48 26.35 -5.64
N THR A 208 -21.98 25.80 -4.54
CA THR A 208 -21.50 24.55 -3.95
C THR A 208 -22.68 23.58 -3.85
N ILE A 209 -22.57 22.41 -4.47
CA ILE A 209 -23.67 21.46 -4.64
C ILE A 209 -23.34 20.18 -3.88
N PRO A 210 -24.16 19.74 -2.90
CA PRO A 210 -23.91 18.49 -2.19
C PRO A 210 -24.13 17.27 -3.09
N VAL A 211 -23.32 16.24 -2.87
CA VAL A 211 -23.45 14.91 -3.49
C VAL A 211 -23.37 13.82 -2.41
N ARG A 212 -23.88 12.62 -2.70
CA ARG A 212 -23.97 11.55 -1.68
C ARG A 212 -22.63 10.87 -1.38
N GLY A 213 -21.78 10.71 -2.39
CA GLY A 213 -20.45 10.06 -2.29
C GLY A 213 -19.31 11.01 -2.66
N ALA A 214 -18.08 10.59 -2.39
CA ALA A 214 -16.90 11.36 -2.77
C ALA A 214 -16.79 11.42 -4.31
N PRO A 215 -16.77 12.62 -4.92
CA PRO A 215 -16.62 12.77 -6.36
C PRO A 215 -15.22 12.35 -6.82
N THR A 216 -15.16 11.39 -7.75
CA THR A 216 -13.91 10.75 -8.19
C THR A 216 -13.49 11.18 -9.58
N ALA A 217 -14.48 11.42 -10.44
CA ALA A 217 -14.30 11.90 -11.79
C ALA A 217 -15.53 12.72 -12.20
N ILE A 218 -15.31 13.71 -13.07
CA ILE A 218 -16.36 14.59 -13.58
C ILE A 218 -16.21 14.71 -15.09
N ALA A 219 -17.33 14.62 -15.80
CA ALA A 219 -17.41 14.99 -17.21
C ALA A 219 -18.60 15.92 -17.45
N ALA A 220 -18.44 16.88 -18.36
CA ALA A 220 -19.51 17.81 -18.71
C ALA A 220 -19.84 17.73 -20.20
N GLY A 221 -21.13 17.58 -20.52
CA GLY A 221 -21.58 17.36 -21.88
C GLY A 221 -23.03 16.91 -21.95
N ARG A 222 -23.61 16.98 -23.16
CA ARG A 222 -25.03 16.69 -23.41
C ARG A 222 -25.99 17.47 -22.49
N GLY A 223 -25.64 18.72 -22.19
CA GLY A 223 -26.44 19.63 -21.36
C GLY A 223 -26.45 19.31 -19.87
N ALA A 224 -25.55 18.45 -19.39
CA ALA A 224 -25.43 18.08 -17.98
C ALA A 224 -23.97 17.94 -17.54
N VAL A 225 -23.76 17.92 -16.23
CA VAL A 225 -22.51 17.51 -15.60
C VAL A 225 -22.74 16.15 -14.97
N TRP A 226 -21.79 15.25 -15.13
CA TRP A 226 -21.88 13.86 -14.70
C TRP A 226 -20.73 13.59 -13.74
N VAL A 227 -21.07 13.18 -12.53
CA VAL A 227 -20.12 12.99 -11.44
C VAL A 227 -20.11 11.51 -11.07
N ALA A 228 -18.98 10.83 -11.25
CA ALA A 228 -18.76 9.51 -10.70
C ALA A 228 -18.46 9.64 -9.19
N SER A 229 -19.02 8.73 -8.38
CA SER A 229 -18.76 8.72 -6.94
C SER A 229 -18.48 7.32 -6.41
N ASP A 230 -17.38 7.20 -5.67
CA ASP A 230 -16.89 6.01 -4.96
C ASP A 230 -16.73 6.41 -3.48
N PRO A 231 -17.12 5.59 -2.49
CA PRO A 231 -17.71 4.24 -2.55
C PRO A 231 -19.17 4.16 -2.99
N ALA A 232 -19.81 5.29 -3.28
CA ALA A 232 -21.27 5.34 -3.44
C ALA A 232 -21.81 4.53 -4.65
N GLN A 233 -20.95 4.06 -5.54
CA GLN A 233 -21.26 3.27 -6.75
C GLN A 233 -22.36 3.92 -7.60
N LEU A 234 -22.28 5.24 -7.77
CA LEU A 234 -23.25 6.03 -8.49
C LEU A 234 -22.62 6.97 -9.50
N VAL A 235 -23.44 7.42 -10.43
CA VAL A 235 -23.23 8.64 -11.20
C VAL A 235 -24.31 9.64 -10.84
N THR A 236 -23.92 10.86 -10.49
CA THR A 236 -24.84 11.98 -10.28
C THR A 236 -24.88 12.85 -11.53
N ARG A 237 -26.06 12.99 -12.13
CA ARG A 237 -26.32 13.95 -13.21
C ARG A 237 -26.78 15.26 -12.60
N ILE A 238 -26.04 16.35 -12.85
CA ILE A 238 -26.36 17.71 -12.40
C ILE A 238 -26.85 18.52 -13.59
N THR A 239 -27.97 19.21 -13.43
CA THR A 239 -28.52 20.14 -14.43
C THR A 239 -27.92 21.53 -14.21
N PRO A 240 -27.08 22.06 -15.12
CA PRO A 240 -26.31 23.30 -14.88
C PRO A 240 -27.16 24.55 -14.65
N ALA A 241 -28.37 24.60 -15.20
CA ALA A 241 -29.26 25.76 -15.06
C ALA A 241 -29.88 25.87 -13.66
N THR A 242 -30.12 24.74 -12.99
CA THR A 242 -30.86 24.69 -11.72
C THR A 242 -30.07 24.07 -10.57
N ASN A 243 -28.91 23.49 -10.85
CA ASN A 243 -28.13 22.64 -9.94
C ASN A 243 -28.89 21.41 -9.42
N ALA A 244 -30.01 21.03 -10.06
CA ALA A 244 -30.77 19.85 -9.68
C ALA A 244 -30.00 18.56 -10.00
N THR A 245 -30.02 17.61 -9.07
CA THR A 245 -29.30 16.33 -9.14
C THR A 245 -30.23 15.16 -9.45
N LEU A 246 -29.72 14.18 -10.20
CA LEU A 246 -30.34 12.87 -10.43
C LEU A 246 -29.28 11.79 -10.21
N GLU A 247 -29.54 10.88 -9.27
CA GLU A 247 -28.63 9.77 -8.98
C GLU A 247 -28.93 8.55 -9.84
N ILE A 248 -27.87 7.93 -10.36
CA ILE A 248 -27.93 6.76 -11.23
C ILE A 248 -26.99 5.70 -10.65
N PRO A 249 -27.50 4.63 -10.03
CA PRO A 249 -26.69 3.54 -9.52
C PRO A 249 -25.98 2.80 -10.67
N VAL A 250 -24.67 2.62 -10.57
CA VAL A 250 -23.88 1.84 -11.55
C VAL A 250 -23.52 0.43 -11.06
N GLY A 251 -23.65 0.18 -9.75
CA GLY A 251 -23.44 -1.13 -9.13
C GLY A 251 -21.99 -1.64 -9.16
N ALA A 252 -21.03 -0.71 -9.28
CA ALA A 252 -19.60 -0.94 -9.25
C ALA A 252 -18.88 0.34 -8.82
N ALA A 253 -17.66 0.24 -8.30
CA ALA A 253 -16.81 1.38 -7.93
C ALA A 253 -16.34 2.12 -9.20
N PRO A 254 -16.86 3.33 -9.50
CA PRO A 254 -16.51 4.03 -10.72
C PRO A 254 -15.16 4.73 -10.56
N SER A 255 -14.24 4.48 -11.49
CA SER A 255 -12.89 5.06 -11.46
C SER A 255 -12.77 6.33 -12.31
N ASP A 256 -13.47 6.39 -13.44
CA ASP A 256 -13.41 7.51 -14.39
C ASP A 256 -14.68 7.60 -15.23
N ILE A 257 -14.95 8.76 -15.84
CA ILE A 257 -16.16 9.05 -16.62
C ILE A 257 -15.86 9.91 -17.86
N THR A 258 -16.46 9.56 -18.99
CA THR A 258 -16.37 10.34 -20.23
C THR A 258 -17.71 10.38 -20.96
N ILE A 259 -17.81 11.24 -21.98
CA ILE A 259 -19.04 11.46 -22.75
C ILE A 259 -18.73 11.29 -24.24
N SER A 260 -19.44 10.37 -24.88
CA SER A 260 -19.44 10.22 -26.34
C SER A 260 -20.62 10.97 -26.97
N ALA A 261 -20.71 11.00 -28.30
CA ALA A 261 -21.83 11.62 -29.00
C ALA A 261 -23.20 11.04 -28.58
N ALA A 262 -23.23 9.75 -28.22
CA ALA A 262 -24.46 9.01 -27.96
C ALA A 262 -24.75 8.75 -26.48
N ALA A 263 -23.73 8.68 -25.61
CA ALA A 263 -23.90 8.19 -24.25
C ALA A 263 -22.84 8.71 -23.28
N VAL A 264 -23.09 8.49 -22.00
CA VAL A 264 -22.11 8.66 -20.92
C VAL A 264 -21.48 7.31 -20.63
N TRP A 265 -20.17 7.28 -20.40
CA TRP A 265 -19.40 6.05 -20.21
C TRP A 265 -18.60 6.13 -18.92
N VAL A 266 -18.60 5.04 -18.16
CA VAL A 266 -18.00 4.98 -16.83
C VAL A 266 -17.13 3.74 -16.73
N SER A 267 -15.87 3.91 -16.34
CA SER A 267 -14.99 2.80 -15.99
C SER A 267 -15.33 2.25 -14.62
N LYS A 268 -15.28 0.92 -14.45
CA LYS A 268 -15.71 0.23 -13.23
C LYS A 268 -14.56 -0.19 -12.31
N GLY A 269 -13.41 0.47 -12.40
CA GLY A 269 -12.26 0.23 -11.53
C GLY A 269 -11.83 -1.23 -11.48
N VAL A 270 -11.61 -1.73 -10.26
CA VAL A 270 -11.18 -3.11 -9.98
C VAL A 270 -12.20 -4.18 -10.33
N SER A 271 -13.49 -3.84 -10.43
CA SER A 271 -14.52 -4.80 -10.84
C SER A 271 -14.46 -5.11 -12.35
N GLY A 272 -13.75 -4.27 -13.10
CA GLY A 272 -13.49 -4.42 -14.52
C GLY A 272 -14.66 -4.03 -15.42
N GLY A 273 -14.31 -3.63 -16.64
CA GLY A 273 -15.28 -3.25 -17.67
C GLY A 273 -15.84 -1.83 -17.56
N VAL A 274 -16.84 -1.54 -18.40
CA VAL A 274 -17.44 -0.20 -18.49
C VAL A 274 -18.97 -0.26 -18.39
N ALA A 275 -19.56 0.79 -17.83
CA ALA A 275 -21.00 1.05 -17.94
C ALA A 275 -21.25 2.13 -18.99
N ARG A 276 -22.27 1.92 -19.83
CA ARG A 276 -22.81 2.90 -20.76
C ARG A 276 -24.17 3.35 -20.23
N ILE A 277 -24.33 4.65 -20.03
CA ILE A 277 -25.52 5.29 -19.48
C ILE A 277 -26.19 6.11 -20.57
N ASP A 278 -27.50 5.92 -20.75
CA ASP A 278 -28.31 6.80 -21.57
C ASP A 278 -28.32 8.22 -20.96
N PRO A 279 -28.14 9.29 -21.76
CA PRO A 279 -28.09 10.67 -21.25
C PRO A 279 -29.38 11.18 -20.58
N SER A 280 -30.51 10.49 -20.75
CA SER A 280 -31.75 10.71 -19.98
C SER A 280 -31.71 10.08 -18.58
N GLY A 281 -30.77 9.17 -18.32
CA GLY A 281 -30.63 8.39 -17.08
C GLY A 281 -31.41 7.07 -17.05
N ALA A 282 -32.19 6.76 -18.10
CA ALA A 282 -33.18 5.68 -18.05
C ALA A 282 -32.67 4.27 -18.43
N ARG A 283 -31.46 4.13 -19.02
CA ARG A 283 -30.97 2.84 -19.51
C ARG A 283 -29.47 2.66 -19.29
N LEU A 284 -29.11 1.53 -18.68
CA LEU A 284 -27.74 1.10 -18.42
C LEU A 284 -27.43 -0.18 -19.20
N SER A 285 -26.27 -0.24 -19.83
CA SER A 285 -25.69 -1.47 -20.37
C SER A 285 -24.24 -1.59 -19.92
N ALA A 286 -23.80 -2.80 -19.55
CA ALA A 286 -22.44 -3.05 -19.11
C ALA A 286 -21.68 -3.89 -20.14
N VAL A 287 -20.41 -3.56 -20.32
CA VAL A 287 -19.45 -4.35 -21.10
C VAL A 287 -18.39 -4.86 -20.14
N SER A 288 -18.21 -6.18 -20.06
CA SER A 288 -17.08 -6.74 -19.32
C SER A 288 -15.82 -6.63 -20.17
N LEU A 289 -14.80 -5.99 -19.63
CA LEU A 289 -13.43 -6.10 -20.13
C LEU A 289 -12.71 -7.13 -19.25
N LYS A 290 -11.71 -7.83 -19.80
CA LYS A 290 -10.87 -8.72 -18.98
C LYS A 290 -9.90 -7.85 -18.19
N GLY A 291 -9.99 -7.88 -16.85
CA GLY A 291 -9.12 -7.10 -15.97
C GLY A 291 -9.76 -5.82 -15.45
N ALA A 292 -9.02 -5.10 -14.60
CA ALA A 292 -9.41 -3.80 -14.09
C ALA A 292 -9.43 -2.75 -15.21
N SER A 293 -10.31 -1.76 -15.06
CA SER A 293 -10.45 -0.63 -15.98
C SER A 293 -10.32 0.68 -15.22
N GLU A 294 -9.40 1.56 -15.60
CA GLU A 294 -9.11 2.80 -14.86
C GLU A 294 -9.56 4.03 -15.66
N GLY A 295 -8.66 4.66 -16.41
CA GLY A 295 -8.94 5.85 -17.21
C GLY A 295 -9.83 5.60 -18.43
N ILE A 296 -10.63 6.59 -18.81
CA ILE A 296 -11.53 6.54 -19.97
C ILE A 296 -11.63 7.87 -20.72
N ALA A 297 -11.56 7.83 -22.05
CA ALA A 297 -11.70 9.02 -22.89
C ALA A 297 -12.50 8.72 -24.18
N SER A 298 -13.11 9.74 -24.78
CA SER A 298 -13.88 9.59 -26.02
C SER A 298 -13.50 10.62 -27.07
N ASP A 299 -13.43 10.19 -28.33
CA ASP A 299 -13.34 11.05 -29.51
C ASP A 299 -14.73 11.44 -30.07
N GLY A 300 -15.80 11.09 -29.34
CA GLY A 300 -17.19 11.25 -29.74
C GLY A 300 -17.78 10.00 -30.40
N SER A 301 -17.02 9.32 -31.27
CA SER A 301 -17.46 8.12 -32.00
C SER A 301 -17.06 6.81 -31.31
N SER A 302 -15.88 6.80 -30.68
CA SER A 302 -15.28 5.68 -29.97
C SER A 302 -15.02 6.06 -28.52
N VAL A 303 -14.83 5.04 -27.69
CA VAL A 303 -14.45 5.16 -26.28
C VAL A 303 -13.22 4.32 -26.04
N TRP A 304 -12.21 4.91 -25.42
CA TRP A 304 -10.93 4.30 -25.11
C TRP A 304 -10.82 4.12 -23.61
N VAL A 305 -10.40 2.93 -23.18
CA VAL A 305 -10.37 2.53 -21.76
C VAL A 305 -9.00 1.96 -21.45
N SER A 306 -8.34 2.41 -20.39
CA SER A 306 -7.15 1.75 -19.85
C SER A 306 -7.55 0.42 -19.24
N THR A 307 -6.88 -0.67 -19.63
CA THR A 307 -7.18 -2.03 -19.16
C THR A 307 -5.94 -2.69 -18.60
N HIS A 308 -6.11 -3.32 -17.44
CA HIS A 308 -5.04 -4.01 -16.71
C HIS A 308 -5.54 -5.40 -16.35
N THR A 309 -4.96 -6.46 -16.91
CA THR A 309 -5.17 -7.77 -16.31
C THR A 309 -4.38 -7.80 -15.02
N GLN A 310 -5.04 -7.99 -13.88
CA GLN A 310 -4.33 -8.37 -12.66
C GLN A 310 -3.52 -9.61 -13.00
N ALA A 311 -2.20 -9.46 -13.03
CA ALA A 311 -1.34 -10.61 -13.17
C ALA A 311 -1.70 -11.55 -12.03
N THR A 312 -2.24 -12.73 -12.33
CA THR A 312 -1.96 -13.86 -11.45
C THR A 312 -0.45 -13.86 -11.37
N PRO A 313 0.18 -13.76 -10.18
CA PRO A 313 1.62 -13.79 -10.09
C PRO A 313 2.02 -15.04 -10.87
N THR A 314 2.73 -14.83 -11.97
CA THR A 314 3.23 -15.94 -12.76
C THR A 314 4.11 -16.65 -11.75
N ALA A 315 3.70 -17.84 -11.27
CA ALA A 315 4.58 -18.73 -10.54
C ALA A 315 5.87 -18.66 -11.31
N ALA A 316 6.94 -18.10 -10.69
CA ALA A 316 8.14 -17.68 -11.42
C ALA A 316 8.36 -18.74 -12.47
N ALA A 317 8.21 -18.39 -13.76
CA ALA A 317 8.34 -19.36 -14.83
C ALA A 317 9.63 -20.08 -14.46
N PRO A 318 9.56 -21.38 -14.05
CA PRO A 318 10.61 -21.96 -13.24
C PRO A 318 11.86 -21.55 -13.94
N SER A 319 12.71 -20.76 -13.29
CA SER A 319 14.02 -20.55 -13.87
C SER A 319 14.43 -21.97 -14.18
N GLN A 320 14.78 -22.26 -15.43
CA GLN A 320 15.04 -23.64 -15.86
C GLN A 320 16.31 -24.20 -15.15
N LEU A 321 16.64 -23.66 -13.97
CA LEU A 321 17.85 -23.64 -13.18
C LEU A 321 17.58 -23.80 -11.66
N ALA A 322 16.39 -23.49 -11.10
CA ALA A 322 16.16 -23.70 -9.66
C ALA A 322 15.80 -25.17 -9.38
N ALA A 323 16.73 -25.89 -8.75
CA ALA A 323 16.51 -27.28 -8.35
C ALA A 323 15.38 -27.37 -7.31
N ARG A 324 14.40 -28.24 -7.55
CA ARG A 324 13.44 -28.66 -6.52
C ARG A 324 14.03 -29.79 -5.70
N GLY A 325 13.67 -29.82 -4.42
CA GLY A 325 14.00 -30.87 -3.47
C GLY A 325 15.12 -30.52 -2.50
N GLY A 326 15.48 -31.50 -1.66
CA GLY A 326 16.50 -31.35 -0.63
C GLY A 326 16.00 -30.73 0.68
N THR A 327 16.93 -30.51 1.61
CA THR A 327 16.66 -29.97 2.96
C THR A 327 17.29 -28.60 3.12
N LEU A 328 16.46 -27.61 3.47
CA LEU A 328 16.88 -26.28 3.91
C LEU A 328 17.19 -26.30 5.42
N ARG A 329 18.39 -25.87 5.82
CA ARG A 329 18.82 -25.82 7.23
C ARG A 329 18.79 -24.38 7.73
N VAL A 330 17.90 -24.11 8.68
CA VAL A 330 17.68 -22.78 9.25
C VAL A 330 18.15 -22.78 10.69
N VAL A 331 18.89 -21.75 11.09
CA VAL A 331 19.24 -21.51 12.49
C VAL A 331 18.54 -20.25 12.99
N VAL A 332 18.01 -20.32 14.22
CA VAL A 332 17.24 -19.23 14.84
C VAL A 332 17.93 -18.84 16.15
N PRO A 333 18.78 -17.78 16.14
CA PRO A 333 19.45 -17.34 17.36
C PRO A 333 18.46 -16.75 18.38
N GLY A 334 18.84 -16.80 19.65
CA GLY A 334 18.03 -16.33 20.77
C GLY A 334 17.91 -14.81 20.83
N TRP A 335 16.70 -14.32 21.03
CA TRP A 335 16.41 -12.89 21.14
C TRP A 335 15.03 -12.64 21.77
N SER A 336 14.87 -11.50 22.45
CA SER A 336 13.74 -11.27 23.35
C SER A 336 12.36 -11.14 22.67
N ILE A 337 12.33 -10.84 21.37
CA ILE A 337 11.11 -10.63 20.59
C ILE A 337 10.68 -11.89 19.79
N SER A 338 11.55 -12.91 19.69
CA SER A 338 11.17 -14.20 19.08
C SER A 338 9.92 -14.77 19.73
N ASP A 339 9.10 -15.42 18.94
CA ASP A 339 8.16 -16.41 19.47
C ASP A 339 8.80 -17.82 19.54
N LEU A 340 9.79 -18.14 18.70
CA LEU A 340 10.44 -19.45 18.65
C LEU A 340 11.65 -19.59 19.58
N ALA A 341 12.56 -18.61 19.55
CA ALA A 341 13.85 -18.61 20.23
C ALA A 341 13.88 -17.68 21.45
N ASN A 342 12.73 -17.44 22.08
CA ASN A 342 12.64 -16.65 23.30
C ASN A 342 13.32 -17.41 24.45
N PRO A 343 14.17 -16.77 25.28
CA PRO A 343 14.68 -17.39 26.50
C PRO A 343 13.59 -17.91 27.43
N ASP A 344 12.40 -17.28 27.39
CA ASP A 344 11.17 -17.73 28.03
C ASP A 344 10.18 -18.22 26.95
N PRO A 345 10.22 -19.52 26.58
CA PRO A 345 9.50 -20.00 25.42
C PRO A 345 7.99 -19.83 25.56
N ARG A 346 7.35 -19.24 24.55
CA ARG A 346 5.93 -18.91 24.60
C ARG A 346 5.09 -20.10 24.15
N PRO A 347 4.11 -20.56 24.95
CA PRO A 347 3.15 -21.59 24.53
C PRO A 347 2.37 -21.22 23.25
N SER A 348 2.25 -19.92 22.94
CA SER A 348 1.58 -19.39 21.75
C SER A 348 2.42 -19.43 20.46
N ALA A 349 3.65 -19.95 20.48
CA ALA A 349 4.46 -20.07 19.28
C ALA A 349 3.73 -20.88 18.20
N LEU A 350 3.78 -20.42 16.95
CA LEU A 350 3.07 -21.00 15.79
C LEU A 350 1.53 -21.04 15.90
N ASP A 351 0.93 -20.36 16.88
CA ASP A 351 -0.52 -20.19 16.93
C ASP A 351 -0.95 -19.03 16.02
N PRO A 352 -1.69 -19.25 14.92
CA PRO A 352 -2.03 -18.19 13.98
C PRO A 352 -2.86 -17.05 14.57
N GLN A 353 -3.64 -17.28 15.64
CA GLN A 353 -4.45 -16.23 16.27
C GLN A 353 -3.72 -15.50 17.40
N LEU A 354 -2.57 -16.00 17.87
CA LEU A 354 -1.82 -15.42 18.99
C LEU A 354 -0.40 -14.98 18.65
N ALA A 355 0.22 -15.52 17.61
CA ALA A 355 1.59 -15.23 17.23
C ALA A 355 1.82 -13.72 17.05
N LYS A 356 2.92 -13.23 17.61
CA LYS A 356 3.32 -11.81 17.63
C LYS A 356 4.71 -11.59 17.03
N GLY A 357 5.56 -12.61 17.08
CA GLY A 357 6.93 -12.59 16.59
C GLY A 357 6.99 -12.62 15.08
N LEU A 358 7.96 -11.88 14.54
CA LEU A 358 8.23 -11.81 13.09
C LEU A 358 8.65 -13.18 12.53
N ASP A 359 9.38 -13.97 13.32
CA ASP A 359 9.77 -15.34 13.00
C ASP A 359 8.57 -16.28 12.80
N SER A 360 7.55 -16.17 13.65
CA SER A 360 6.30 -16.93 13.48
C SER A 360 5.46 -16.41 12.32
N ALA A 361 5.51 -15.11 12.00
CA ALA A 361 4.76 -14.54 10.88
C ALA A 361 5.20 -15.16 9.55
N GLU A 362 6.50 -15.30 9.32
CA GLU A 362 7.02 -15.97 8.11
C GLU A 362 6.61 -17.44 8.06
N LEU A 363 6.82 -18.22 9.13
CA LEU A 363 6.44 -19.65 9.14
C LEU A 363 4.96 -19.89 8.87
N LEU A 364 4.11 -19.02 9.41
CA LEU A 364 2.67 -19.09 9.19
C LEU A 364 2.32 -18.71 7.75
N ARG A 365 2.84 -17.59 7.22
CA ARG A 365 2.56 -17.13 5.87
C ARG A 365 3.13 -18.06 4.79
N CYS A 366 4.41 -18.41 4.88
CA CYS A 366 5.12 -19.20 3.86
C CYS A 366 4.61 -20.63 3.79
N CYS A 367 4.34 -21.22 4.95
CA CYS A 367 4.52 -22.66 5.05
C CYS A 367 3.31 -23.36 5.65
N LEU A 368 2.79 -22.86 6.78
CA LEU A 368 1.83 -23.62 7.57
C LEU A 368 0.37 -23.30 7.23
N VAL A 369 0.02 -22.05 6.95
CA VAL A 369 -1.38 -21.66 6.74
C VAL A 369 -1.57 -20.83 5.47
N ARG A 370 -2.75 -20.99 4.88
CA ARG A 370 -3.30 -20.11 3.83
C ARG A 370 -4.38 -19.21 4.41
N THR A 371 -4.60 -18.08 3.76
CA THR A 371 -5.57 -17.04 4.14
C THR A 371 -6.44 -16.67 2.94
N LEU A 372 -7.44 -15.78 3.08
CA LEU A 372 -8.26 -15.40 1.90
C LEU A 372 -7.42 -14.64 0.87
N PHE A 373 -6.56 -13.76 1.36
CA PHE A 373 -5.54 -13.06 0.57
C PHE A 373 -4.17 -13.38 1.15
N SER A 374 -3.09 -13.19 0.40
CA SER A 374 -1.72 -13.34 0.89
C SER A 374 -0.76 -12.54 0.02
N HIS A 375 0.50 -12.50 0.45
CA HIS A 375 1.64 -11.94 -0.26
C HIS A 375 2.53 -13.05 -0.82
N THR A 376 3.41 -12.70 -1.77
CA THR A 376 4.21 -13.66 -2.55
C THR A 376 5.52 -14.09 -1.87
N GLY A 377 5.88 -13.55 -0.71
CA GLY A 377 7.18 -13.84 -0.09
C GLY A 377 8.35 -13.27 -0.89
N ARG A 378 8.20 -12.07 -1.45
CA ARG A 378 9.25 -11.42 -2.28
C ARG A 378 9.57 -10.02 -1.75
N PRO A 379 10.65 -9.38 -2.20
CA PRO A 379 10.86 -7.96 -1.96
C PRO A 379 9.73 -7.12 -2.57
N TYR A 380 9.47 -5.92 -2.04
CA TYR A 380 8.38 -5.08 -2.56
C TYR A 380 8.53 -4.75 -4.05
N ARG A 381 9.77 -4.59 -4.53
CA ARG A 381 10.07 -4.29 -5.95
C ARG A 381 9.63 -5.41 -6.90
N ASP A 382 9.50 -6.63 -6.39
CA ASP A 382 9.06 -7.81 -7.12
C ASP A 382 7.58 -8.16 -6.83
N GLY A 383 6.82 -7.21 -6.29
CA GLY A 383 5.41 -7.37 -5.93
C GLY A 383 5.18 -7.99 -4.56
N GLY A 384 6.19 -8.03 -3.70
CA GLY A 384 6.12 -8.62 -2.35
C GLY A 384 5.13 -7.97 -1.39
N ALA A 385 4.91 -6.67 -1.52
CA ALA A 385 3.93 -5.91 -0.73
C ALA A 385 2.52 -5.95 -1.35
N ASP A 386 2.40 -6.41 -2.61
CA ASP A 386 1.11 -6.47 -3.29
C ASP A 386 0.24 -7.58 -2.70
N LEU A 387 -1.07 -7.32 -2.71
CA LEU A 387 -2.06 -8.23 -2.18
C LEU A 387 -2.65 -9.12 -3.29
N TYR A 388 -2.65 -10.44 -3.09
CA TYR A 388 -3.17 -11.41 -4.05
C TYR A 388 -4.25 -12.32 -3.44
N PRO A 389 -5.30 -12.68 -4.19
CA PRO A 389 -6.24 -13.72 -3.76
C PRO A 389 -5.51 -15.06 -3.55
N ASP A 390 -5.66 -15.64 -2.36
CA ASP A 390 -5.10 -16.95 -1.99
C ASP A 390 -6.24 -18.00 -1.95
N LEU A 391 -6.89 -18.19 -0.80
CA LEU A 391 -8.10 -19.02 -0.71
C LEU A 391 -9.31 -18.35 -1.35
N ALA A 392 -9.30 -17.02 -1.51
CA ALA A 392 -10.33 -16.31 -2.25
C ALA A 392 -10.21 -16.61 -3.76
N GLN A 393 -11.36 -16.77 -4.43
CA GLN A 393 -11.44 -16.96 -5.87
C GLN A 393 -11.01 -15.69 -6.63
N GLY A 394 -11.19 -14.51 -6.02
CA GLY A 394 -10.85 -13.21 -6.56
C GLY A 394 -11.16 -12.10 -5.54
N TRP A 395 -11.19 -10.85 -6.00
CA TRP A 395 -11.56 -9.71 -5.16
C TRP A 395 -13.03 -9.79 -4.70
N PRO A 396 -13.33 -9.32 -3.48
CA PRO A 396 -14.68 -9.37 -2.92
C PRO A 396 -15.63 -8.40 -3.62
N GLN A 397 -16.92 -8.72 -3.56
CA GLN A 397 -17.97 -7.77 -3.91
C GLN A 397 -18.24 -6.87 -2.71
N VAL A 398 -18.30 -5.56 -2.93
CA VAL A 398 -18.53 -4.55 -1.88
C VAL A 398 -19.85 -3.83 -2.15
N SER A 399 -20.68 -3.63 -1.12
CA SER A 399 -21.92 -2.84 -1.22
C SER A 399 -21.64 -1.35 -1.45
N ALA A 400 -22.61 -0.63 -1.99
CA ALA A 400 -22.51 0.80 -2.28
C ALA A 400 -22.31 1.72 -1.07
N ASP A 401 -22.53 1.23 0.15
CA ASP A 401 -22.22 1.94 1.39
C ASP A 401 -20.84 1.55 1.98
N GLY A 402 -20.13 0.63 1.33
CA GLY A 402 -18.82 0.16 1.76
C GLY A 402 -18.81 -0.79 2.95
N ARG A 403 -19.98 -1.18 3.47
CA ARG A 403 -20.10 -1.87 4.77
C ARG A 403 -20.35 -3.36 4.65
N THR A 404 -20.73 -3.87 3.48
CA THR A 404 -20.93 -5.32 3.28
C THR A 404 -19.97 -5.84 2.23
N TRP A 405 -19.13 -6.79 2.64
CA TRP A 405 -18.12 -7.43 1.81
C TRP A 405 -18.44 -8.91 1.64
N THR A 406 -18.46 -9.38 0.40
CA THR A 406 -18.74 -10.78 0.06
C THR A 406 -17.53 -11.43 -0.60
N PHE A 407 -16.93 -12.39 0.10
CA PHE A 407 -15.80 -13.18 -0.36
C PHE A 407 -16.28 -14.54 -0.88
N ARG A 408 -15.76 -14.95 -2.04
CA ARG A 408 -15.95 -16.30 -2.60
C ARG A 408 -14.69 -17.11 -2.40
N ILE A 409 -14.82 -18.28 -1.81
CA ILE A 409 -13.72 -19.18 -1.45
C ILE A 409 -13.57 -20.26 -2.54
N ARG A 410 -12.33 -20.59 -2.90
CA ARG A 410 -12.04 -21.65 -3.89
C ARG A 410 -12.44 -23.03 -3.34
N PRO A 411 -13.34 -23.76 -4.01
CA PRO A 411 -13.64 -25.14 -3.65
C PRO A 411 -12.44 -26.08 -3.89
N GLY A 412 -12.40 -27.20 -3.17
CA GLY A 412 -11.42 -28.28 -3.39
C GLY A 412 -10.02 -28.03 -2.80
N THR A 413 -9.86 -26.99 -1.99
CA THR A 413 -8.70 -26.79 -1.11
C THR A 413 -8.92 -27.56 0.20
N THR A 414 -7.95 -28.36 0.63
CA THR A 414 -8.05 -29.22 1.82
C THR A 414 -6.91 -28.97 2.80
N TYR A 415 -7.07 -29.46 4.03
CA TYR A 415 -6.05 -29.41 5.07
C TYR A 415 -5.00 -30.50 4.91
N ALA A 416 -3.90 -30.38 5.65
CA ALA A 416 -2.90 -31.43 5.81
C ALA A 416 -3.47 -32.61 6.63
N PRO A 417 -2.82 -33.79 6.57
CA PRO A 417 -3.13 -34.88 7.47
C PRO A 417 -3.13 -34.45 8.95
N PRO A 418 -4.10 -34.94 9.77
CA PRO A 418 -5.07 -36.00 9.47
C PRO A 418 -6.42 -35.51 8.90
N MET A 419 -6.47 -34.30 8.32
CA MET A 419 -7.69 -33.67 7.81
C MET A 419 -7.69 -33.54 6.27
N GLU A 420 -6.95 -34.39 5.57
CA GLU A 420 -6.75 -34.38 4.11
C GLU A 420 -8.04 -34.43 3.28
N HIS A 421 -9.13 -34.95 3.86
CA HIS A 421 -10.44 -35.07 3.24
C HIS A 421 -11.43 -33.96 3.65
N SER A 422 -10.99 -33.02 4.48
CA SER A 422 -11.81 -31.88 4.91
C SER A 422 -11.49 -30.69 4.02
N ASP A 423 -12.47 -30.23 3.25
CA ASP A 423 -12.31 -28.98 2.50
C ASP A 423 -12.29 -27.78 3.45
N ILE A 424 -11.57 -26.74 3.02
CA ILE A 424 -11.58 -25.42 3.64
C ILE A 424 -12.83 -24.65 3.19
N THR A 425 -13.55 -24.06 4.14
CA THR A 425 -14.89 -23.50 3.97
C THR A 425 -15.08 -22.18 4.71
N SER A 426 -16.14 -21.42 4.39
CA SER A 426 -16.41 -20.13 5.04
C SER A 426 -16.63 -20.22 6.56
N PRO A 427 -17.25 -21.27 7.14
CA PRO A 427 -17.33 -21.43 8.59
C PRO A 427 -15.98 -21.58 9.29
N ASP A 428 -14.93 -22.07 8.61
CA ASP A 428 -13.60 -22.24 9.19
C ASP A 428 -12.92 -20.89 9.48
N ILE A 429 -13.18 -19.90 8.62
CA ILE A 429 -12.71 -18.51 8.79
C ILE A 429 -13.49 -17.82 9.91
N VAL A 430 -14.80 -18.03 10.00
CA VAL A 430 -15.62 -17.52 11.12
C VAL A 430 -15.09 -18.07 12.45
N ARG A 431 -14.76 -19.37 12.50
CA ARG A 431 -14.13 -20.02 13.66
C ARG A 431 -12.82 -19.36 14.06
N ALA A 432 -11.97 -19.03 13.08
CA ALA A 432 -10.70 -18.35 13.31
C ALA A 432 -10.89 -16.96 13.92
N LEU A 433 -11.81 -16.16 13.37
CA LEU A 433 -12.09 -14.80 13.88
C LEU A 433 -12.77 -14.83 15.25
N MET A 434 -13.68 -15.76 15.50
CA MET A 434 -14.25 -15.98 16.83
C MET A 434 -13.15 -16.37 17.84
N ARG A 435 -12.21 -17.22 17.46
CA ARG A 435 -11.08 -17.54 18.34
C ARG A 435 -10.20 -16.33 18.61
N ALA A 436 -9.81 -15.59 17.56
CA ALA A 436 -9.00 -14.37 17.68
C ALA A 436 -9.64 -13.34 18.61
N ALA A 437 -10.96 -13.11 18.46
CA ALA A 437 -11.72 -12.21 19.32
C ALA A 437 -11.73 -12.68 20.78
N ARG A 438 -11.93 -13.99 21.04
CA ARG A 438 -12.01 -14.56 22.39
C ARG A 438 -10.70 -14.44 23.16
N LEU A 439 -9.58 -14.65 22.48
CA LEU A 439 -8.25 -14.63 23.10
C LEU A 439 -7.72 -13.21 23.33
N GLY A 440 -8.28 -12.21 22.64
CA GLY A 440 -7.97 -10.80 22.89
C GLY A 440 -6.51 -10.40 22.63
N GLY A 441 -5.79 -11.14 21.77
CA GLY A 441 -4.41 -10.81 21.42
C GLY A 441 -4.30 -9.43 20.74
N ASN A 442 -3.17 -8.74 20.90
CA ASN A 442 -2.91 -7.38 20.42
C ASN A 442 -3.13 -7.12 18.91
N ARG A 443 -3.36 -8.15 18.09
CA ARG A 443 -3.67 -8.02 16.65
C ARG A 443 -5.13 -8.32 16.31
N ALA A 444 -5.96 -8.71 17.29
CA ALA A 444 -7.39 -8.97 17.05
C ALA A 444 -8.20 -7.67 16.88
N ASP A 445 -7.66 -6.56 17.39
CA ASP A 445 -8.22 -5.22 17.29
C ASP A 445 -8.42 -4.75 15.84
N VAL A 446 -7.59 -5.21 14.90
CA VAL A 446 -7.77 -4.93 13.47
C VAL A 446 -9.11 -5.42 12.93
N TYR A 447 -9.79 -6.36 13.60
CA TYR A 447 -11.13 -6.83 13.20
C TYR A 447 -12.27 -6.15 13.97
N SER A 448 -11.97 -5.22 14.87
CA SER A 448 -12.98 -4.47 15.64
C SER A 448 -13.93 -3.68 14.74
N VAL A 449 -13.58 -3.43 13.48
CA VAL A 449 -14.46 -2.78 12.49
C VAL A 449 -15.69 -3.64 12.13
N ILE A 450 -15.62 -4.96 12.32
CA ILE A 450 -16.72 -5.90 12.04
C ILE A 450 -17.83 -5.75 13.08
N GLU A 451 -19.08 -5.69 12.63
CA GLU A 451 -20.24 -5.57 13.52
C GLU A 451 -20.26 -6.71 14.56
N GLY A 452 -20.42 -6.37 15.84
CA GLY A 452 -20.49 -7.35 16.92
C GLY A 452 -19.16 -8.02 17.30
N PHE A 453 -18.03 -7.69 16.66
CA PHE A 453 -16.73 -8.26 17.02
C PHE A 453 -16.35 -7.94 18.47
N ASP A 454 -16.45 -6.66 18.86
CA ASP A 454 -16.16 -6.19 20.21
C ASP A 454 -17.13 -6.77 21.24
N ALA A 455 -18.42 -6.87 20.91
CA ALA A 455 -19.43 -7.47 21.79
C ALA A 455 -19.13 -8.95 22.07
N TYR A 456 -18.71 -9.70 21.05
CA TYR A 456 -18.29 -11.09 21.22
C TYR A 456 -16.97 -11.19 22.01
N ARG A 457 -15.98 -10.34 21.71
CA ARG A 457 -14.70 -10.25 22.44
C ARG A 457 -14.91 -10.00 23.94
N SER A 458 -15.79 -9.05 24.28
CA SER A 458 -16.17 -8.75 25.66
C SER A 458 -17.16 -9.74 26.28
N GLN A 459 -17.48 -10.84 25.58
CA GLN A 459 -18.40 -11.90 26.02
C GLN A 459 -19.85 -11.44 26.25
N ASN A 460 -20.24 -10.31 25.67
CA ASN A 460 -21.61 -9.78 25.67
C ASN A 460 -22.46 -10.34 24.53
N ALA A 461 -21.87 -11.14 23.64
CA ALA A 461 -22.55 -11.85 22.56
C ALA A 461 -21.94 -13.25 22.37
N SER A 462 -22.75 -14.21 21.91
CA SER A 462 -22.32 -15.60 21.63
C SER A 462 -21.76 -15.79 20.22
N THR A 463 -21.96 -14.82 19.32
CA THR A 463 -21.47 -14.82 17.94
C THR A 463 -21.05 -13.42 17.51
N ILE A 464 -20.26 -13.31 16.44
CA ILE A 464 -19.94 -12.03 15.79
C ILE A 464 -21.04 -11.72 14.77
N ALA A 465 -21.93 -10.78 15.09
CA ALA A 465 -23.13 -10.48 14.29
C ALA A 465 -22.86 -10.05 12.83
N GLY A 466 -21.67 -9.50 12.57
CA GLY A 466 -21.23 -9.07 11.25
C GLY A 466 -20.75 -10.20 10.35
N LEU A 467 -20.59 -11.43 10.85
CA LEU A 467 -20.12 -12.57 10.06
C LEU A 467 -21.28 -13.50 9.71
N SER A 468 -21.40 -13.87 8.44
CA SER A 468 -22.33 -14.90 7.99
C SER A 468 -21.76 -15.75 6.86
N THR A 469 -22.24 -16.98 6.77
CA THR A 469 -21.83 -17.98 5.77
C THR A 469 -23.06 -18.47 5.01
N PRO A 470 -23.57 -17.70 4.02
CA PRO A 470 -24.80 -18.06 3.30
C PRO A 470 -24.75 -19.44 2.65
N ASP A 471 -23.54 -19.87 2.27
CA ASP A 471 -23.23 -21.21 1.80
C ASP A 471 -21.79 -21.58 2.21
N ARG A 472 -21.37 -22.80 1.87
CA ARG A 472 -20.07 -23.39 2.24
C ARG A 472 -18.85 -22.59 1.77
N TYR A 473 -18.97 -21.83 0.67
CA TYR A 473 -17.86 -21.14 0.01
C TYR A 473 -18.09 -19.62 -0.11
N THR A 474 -19.11 -19.09 0.57
CA THR A 474 -19.39 -17.66 0.61
C THR A 474 -19.26 -17.16 2.05
N LEU A 475 -18.40 -16.16 2.25
CA LEU A 475 -18.29 -15.41 3.51
C LEU A 475 -18.83 -14.00 3.27
N THR A 476 -19.77 -13.56 4.09
CA THR A 476 -20.26 -12.17 4.10
C THR A 476 -19.85 -11.49 5.40
N VAL A 477 -19.25 -10.32 5.29
CA VAL A 477 -18.73 -9.50 6.40
C VAL A 477 -19.44 -8.14 6.40
N ARG A 478 -20.12 -7.81 7.49
CA ARG A 478 -20.74 -6.50 7.74
C ARG A 478 -19.92 -5.68 8.71
N LEU A 479 -19.73 -4.41 8.38
CA LEU A 479 -18.84 -3.47 9.07
C LEU A 479 -19.62 -2.31 9.71
N LYS A 480 -19.13 -1.81 10.84
CA LYS A 480 -19.65 -0.59 11.49
C LYS A 480 -19.46 0.66 10.63
N GLN A 481 -18.42 0.66 9.80
CA GLN A 481 -18.02 1.76 8.91
C GLN A 481 -17.25 1.21 7.70
N PRO A 482 -17.10 1.97 6.60
CA PRO A 482 -16.25 1.57 5.46
C PRO A 482 -14.82 1.24 5.89
N ALA A 483 -14.23 0.22 5.24
CA ALA A 483 -12.84 -0.18 5.45
C ALA A 483 -12.24 -0.76 4.16
N GLY A 484 -11.62 0.10 3.34
CA GLY A 484 -11.04 -0.25 2.04
C GLY A 484 -9.87 -1.25 2.12
N ASP A 485 -9.27 -1.37 3.30
CA ASP A 485 -8.17 -2.27 3.63
C ASP A 485 -8.62 -3.66 4.11
N LEU A 486 -9.93 -3.97 4.13
CA LEU A 486 -10.44 -5.23 4.71
C LEU A 486 -9.79 -6.46 4.05
N ALA A 487 -9.56 -6.45 2.74
CA ALA A 487 -8.87 -7.53 2.05
C ALA A 487 -7.44 -7.76 2.58
N ALA A 488 -6.70 -6.70 2.90
CA ALA A 488 -5.36 -6.78 3.48
C ALA A 488 -5.41 -7.32 4.92
N ARG A 489 -6.45 -6.97 5.70
CA ARG A 489 -6.68 -7.58 7.02
C ARG A 489 -6.89 -9.09 6.91
N PHE A 490 -7.62 -9.57 5.89
CA PHE A 490 -7.80 -10.99 5.60
C PHE A 490 -6.56 -11.69 4.97
N ALA A 491 -5.42 -10.98 4.86
CA ALA A 491 -4.11 -11.59 4.62
C ALA A 491 -3.38 -11.95 5.92
N LEU A 492 -3.84 -11.42 7.05
CA LEU A 492 -3.27 -11.70 8.35
C LEU A 492 -3.62 -13.12 8.82
N THR A 493 -2.64 -13.77 9.44
CA THR A 493 -2.70 -15.16 9.89
C THR A 493 -3.79 -15.41 10.93
N GLN A 494 -4.24 -14.37 11.65
CA GLN A 494 -5.38 -14.47 12.57
C GLN A 494 -6.67 -14.93 11.86
N SER A 495 -6.81 -14.64 10.56
CA SER A 495 -7.95 -15.09 9.75
C SER A 495 -7.78 -16.48 9.13
N ALA A 496 -6.61 -17.13 9.33
CA ALA A 496 -6.34 -18.45 8.79
C ALA A 496 -7.36 -19.48 9.30
N PRO A 497 -7.96 -20.27 8.40
CA PRO A 497 -9.14 -21.07 8.72
C PRO A 497 -8.79 -22.23 9.67
N ILE A 498 -9.51 -22.32 10.79
CA ILE A 498 -9.35 -23.42 11.76
C ILE A 498 -10.28 -24.55 11.33
N PRO A 499 -9.83 -25.81 11.17
CA PRO A 499 -10.71 -26.90 10.76
C PRO A 499 -11.74 -27.31 11.84
N PRO A 500 -12.87 -27.93 11.44
CA PRO A 500 -13.82 -28.49 12.39
C PRO A 500 -13.19 -29.66 13.16
N ARG A 501 -13.69 -29.96 14.35
CA ARG A 501 -13.20 -31.10 15.15
C ARG A 501 -13.95 -32.38 14.78
N PRO A 502 -13.28 -33.46 14.35
CA PRO A 502 -13.91 -34.76 14.15
C PRO A 502 -14.66 -35.22 15.41
N GLY A 503 -15.89 -35.70 15.25
CA GLY A 503 -16.75 -36.14 16.36
C GLY A 503 -17.34 -35.01 17.22
N ALA A 504 -16.98 -33.74 16.98
CA ALA A 504 -17.50 -32.58 17.69
C ALA A 504 -17.62 -31.37 16.75
N VAL A 505 -18.31 -31.55 15.61
CA VAL A 505 -18.42 -30.54 14.54
C VAL A 505 -19.07 -29.23 15.02
N ALA A 506 -19.93 -29.30 16.04
CA ALA A 506 -20.55 -28.14 16.67
C ALA A 506 -19.62 -27.38 17.65
N ALA A 507 -18.39 -27.86 17.89
CA ALA A 507 -17.44 -27.18 18.76
C ALA A 507 -17.13 -25.78 18.21
N PRO A 508 -17.44 -24.70 18.94
CA PRO A 508 -17.34 -23.33 18.41
C PRO A 508 -15.96 -22.93 17.91
N LEU A 509 -14.90 -23.58 18.40
CA LEU A 509 -13.50 -23.30 18.04
C LEU A 509 -12.84 -24.46 17.25
N GLY A 510 -13.61 -25.47 16.84
CA GLY A 510 -13.10 -26.59 16.03
C GLY A 510 -11.93 -27.31 16.69
N MET A 511 -10.89 -27.63 15.90
CA MET A 511 -9.67 -28.30 16.38
C MET A 511 -8.91 -27.51 17.46
N ALA A 512 -9.10 -26.19 17.56
CA ALA A 512 -8.47 -25.38 18.59
C ALA A 512 -9.19 -25.44 19.95
N SER A 513 -10.31 -26.16 20.05
CA SER A 513 -11.08 -26.29 21.29
C SER A 513 -10.26 -26.98 22.38
N GLY A 514 -10.01 -26.27 23.48
CA GLY A 514 -9.16 -26.74 24.59
C GLY A 514 -7.69 -26.33 24.47
N HIS A 515 -7.33 -25.54 23.44
CA HIS A 515 -5.96 -25.12 23.14
C HIS A 515 -5.82 -23.60 23.15
N ASP A 516 -6.42 -22.91 24.14
CA ASP A 516 -6.43 -21.45 24.20
C ASP A 516 -5.03 -20.84 24.35
N ALA A 517 -4.13 -21.51 25.08
CA ALA A 517 -2.76 -21.05 25.30
C ALA A 517 -1.72 -21.78 24.42
N GLY A 518 -2.09 -22.75 23.59
CA GLY A 518 -1.11 -23.64 22.96
C GLY A 518 -1.62 -24.43 21.77
N TYR A 519 -2.24 -23.76 20.80
CA TYR A 519 -2.72 -24.41 19.57
C TYR A 519 -1.61 -24.68 18.55
N GLY A 520 -0.50 -23.94 18.56
CA GLY A 520 0.58 -24.08 17.56
C GLY A 520 1.07 -25.51 17.32
N PRO A 521 1.40 -26.31 18.36
CA PRO A 521 1.77 -27.72 18.19
C PRO A 521 0.66 -28.63 17.64
N PHE A 522 -0.61 -28.21 17.73
CA PHE A 522 -1.80 -28.92 17.24
C PHE A 522 -2.35 -28.32 15.95
N LEU A 523 -1.66 -27.33 15.37
CA LEU A 523 -2.04 -26.67 14.14
C LEU A 523 -2.15 -27.69 13.02
N VAL A 524 -3.32 -27.74 12.38
CA VAL A 524 -3.50 -28.47 11.14
C VAL A 524 -3.22 -27.52 9.98
N ALA A 525 -2.17 -27.82 9.21
CA ALA A 525 -1.71 -26.95 8.15
C ALA A 525 -2.70 -26.87 6.97
N SER A 526 -2.75 -25.72 6.30
CA SER A 526 -3.38 -25.53 5.00
C SER A 526 -2.40 -25.07 3.92
N GLY A 527 -1.17 -24.72 4.31
CA GLY A 527 -0.08 -24.32 3.42
C GLY A 527 0.71 -25.50 2.81
N PRO A 528 1.80 -25.21 2.08
CA PRO A 528 2.62 -26.21 1.38
C PRO A 528 3.43 -27.13 2.29
N TYR A 529 3.60 -26.79 3.56
CA TYR A 529 4.31 -27.60 4.54
C TYR A 529 3.45 -27.89 5.77
N MET A 530 3.77 -28.97 6.47
CA MET A 530 3.18 -29.35 7.75
C MET A 530 4.26 -29.65 8.78
N ILE A 531 3.93 -29.49 10.05
CA ILE A 531 4.82 -29.78 11.17
C ILE A 531 5.01 -31.30 11.27
N SER A 532 6.25 -31.76 11.15
CA SER A 532 6.61 -33.17 11.40
C SER A 532 7.09 -33.36 12.84
N SER A 533 7.82 -32.40 13.40
CA SER A 533 8.20 -32.40 14.81
C SER A 533 8.43 -30.97 15.29
N PHE A 534 8.06 -30.69 16.54
CA PHE A 534 8.30 -29.40 17.17
C PHE A 534 8.66 -29.59 18.64
N ARG A 535 9.86 -29.15 19.02
CA ARG A 535 10.32 -29.02 20.40
C ARG A 535 10.55 -27.54 20.67
N LEU A 536 9.65 -26.95 21.45
CA LEU A 536 9.64 -25.53 21.78
C LEU A 536 11.02 -25.07 22.29
N GLY A 537 11.53 -23.96 21.75
CA GLY A 537 12.83 -23.39 22.10
C GLY A 537 14.06 -24.18 21.62
N SER A 538 13.89 -25.31 20.91
CA SER A 538 15.02 -26.20 20.55
C SER A 538 15.07 -26.58 19.08
N SER A 539 13.99 -27.12 18.50
CA SER A 539 14.00 -27.59 17.11
C SER A 539 12.61 -27.63 16.50
N LEU A 540 12.51 -27.29 15.23
CA LEU A 540 11.30 -27.45 14.41
C LEU A 540 11.65 -28.18 13.12
N THR A 541 10.75 -29.02 12.63
CA THR A 541 10.89 -29.70 11.34
C THR A 541 9.60 -29.55 10.56
N LEU A 542 9.71 -29.00 9.36
CA LEU A 542 8.63 -28.93 8.39
C LEU A 542 8.89 -29.89 7.23
N VAL A 543 7.85 -30.58 6.79
CA VAL A 543 7.85 -31.45 5.61
C VAL A 543 6.69 -31.07 4.69
N ARG A 544 6.74 -31.45 3.40
CA ARG A 544 5.65 -31.15 2.47
C ARG A 544 4.30 -31.62 3.01
N ASN A 545 3.29 -30.78 2.84
CA ASN A 545 1.89 -31.16 2.99
C ASN A 545 1.47 -31.94 1.73
N PRO A 546 1.20 -33.26 1.84
CA PRO A 546 0.85 -34.07 0.66
C PRO A 546 -0.51 -33.73 0.06
N SER A 547 -1.36 -32.99 0.80
CA SER A 547 -2.70 -32.57 0.33
C SER A 547 -2.69 -31.22 -0.36
N TRP A 548 -1.61 -30.46 -0.26
CA TRP A 548 -1.46 -29.17 -0.92
C TRP A 548 -1.21 -29.34 -2.43
N LYS A 549 -1.84 -28.48 -3.23
CA LYS A 549 -1.79 -28.52 -4.70
C LYS A 549 -1.20 -27.22 -5.22
N ALA A 550 -0.04 -27.30 -5.88
CA ALA A 550 0.69 -26.13 -6.38
C ALA A 550 -0.12 -25.31 -7.40
N GLU A 551 -0.92 -25.98 -8.23
CA GLU A 551 -1.80 -25.35 -9.21
C GLU A 551 -2.91 -24.51 -8.57
N MET A 552 -3.21 -24.73 -7.29
CA MET A 552 -4.19 -23.97 -6.51
C MET A 552 -3.55 -22.91 -5.59
N ASP A 553 -2.22 -22.75 -5.63
CA ASP A 553 -1.47 -21.81 -4.81
C ASP A 553 -0.28 -21.24 -5.61
N PRO A 554 -0.53 -20.23 -6.47
CA PRO A 554 0.50 -19.63 -7.31
C PRO A 554 1.49 -18.75 -6.51
N LEU A 555 1.23 -18.52 -5.22
CA LEU A 555 2.02 -17.59 -4.39
C LEU A 555 3.25 -18.26 -3.80
N ARG A 556 3.18 -19.57 -3.53
CA ARG A 556 4.20 -20.33 -2.79
C ARG A 556 4.81 -21.44 -3.66
N PRO A 557 6.03 -21.26 -4.21
CA PRO A 557 6.66 -22.28 -5.04
C PRO A 557 7.04 -23.55 -4.29
N ALA A 558 7.41 -23.41 -3.00
CA ALA A 558 7.83 -24.48 -2.09
C ALA A 558 8.93 -25.37 -2.71
N PHE A 559 10.12 -24.80 -2.96
CA PHE A 559 11.18 -25.49 -3.69
C PHE A 559 11.72 -26.73 -2.97
N VAL A 560 11.98 -26.66 -1.66
CA VAL A 560 12.60 -27.73 -0.87
C VAL A 560 11.60 -28.77 -0.37
N ASP A 561 12.05 -29.99 -0.04
CA ASP A 561 11.19 -31.05 0.49
C ASP A 561 11.00 -30.96 2.01
N ARG A 562 11.98 -30.36 2.66
CA ARG A 562 12.11 -30.35 4.12
C ARG A 562 12.80 -29.07 4.58
N ILE A 563 12.34 -28.52 5.70
CA ILE A 563 12.99 -27.39 6.37
C ILE A 563 13.27 -27.80 7.83
N GLU A 564 14.54 -27.73 8.22
CA GLU A 564 15.02 -28.09 9.56
C GLU A 564 15.50 -26.86 10.29
N PHE A 565 14.97 -26.63 11.49
CA PHE A 565 15.31 -25.51 12.34
C PHE A 565 16.06 -25.97 13.58
N VAL A 566 17.15 -25.29 13.89
CA VAL A 566 17.82 -25.34 15.21
C VAL A 566 17.66 -23.99 15.89
N ILE A 567 17.16 -23.98 17.12
CA ILE A 567 16.60 -22.80 17.78
C ILE A 567 17.31 -22.55 19.11
N GLY A 568 17.49 -21.28 19.48
CA GLY A 568 17.89 -20.86 20.82
C GLY A 568 19.40 -20.78 21.06
N MET A 569 20.20 -20.72 19.99
CA MET A 569 21.66 -20.53 20.07
C MET A 569 22.06 -19.06 20.15
N SER A 570 23.34 -18.78 20.39
CA SER A 570 23.90 -17.42 20.27
C SER A 570 24.11 -17.00 18.82
N ASP A 571 24.21 -15.69 18.57
CA ASP A 571 24.51 -15.17 17.23
C ASP A 571 25.88 -15.63 16.71
N ALA A 572 26.88 -15.74 17.59
CA ALA A 572 28.21 -16.23 17.22
C ALA A 572 28.18 -17.70 16.78
N GLU A 573 27.39 -18.54 17.46
CA GLU A 573 27.18 -19.94 17.06
C GLU A 573 26.44 -20.03 15.71
N ALA A 574 25.41 -19.19 15.52
CA ALA A 574 24.68 -19.12 14.24
C ALA A 574 25.62 -18.72 13.08
N ALA A 575 26.47 -17.71 13.29
CA ALA A 575 27.50 -17.31 12.33
C ALA A 575 28.41 -18.48 11.96
N HIS A 576 28.95 -19.17 12.96
CA HIS A 576 29.88 -20.28 12.76
C HIS A 576 29.24 -21.46 12.01
N LEU A 577 27.95 -21.75 12.27
CA LEU A 577 27.22 -22.79 11.54
C LEU A 577 27.00 -22.42 10.07
N LEU A 578 26.79 -21.14 9.76
CA LEU A 578 26.69 -20.68 8.38
C LEU A 578 28.05 -20.78 7.67
N GLU A 579 29.12 -20.25 8.27
CA GLU A 579 30.49 -20.29 7.71
C GLU A 579 30.99 -21.71 7.48
N SER A 580 30.71 -22.64 8.40
CA SER A 580 31.10 -24.05 8.27
C SER A 580 30.20 -24.85 7.32
N GLY A 581 29.24 -24.21 6.66
CA GLY A 581 28.31 -24.86 5.73
C GLY A 581 27.34 -25.82 6.41
N LYS A 582 27.12 -25.70 7.72
CA LYS A 582 26.17 -26.50 8.52
C LYS A 582 24.77 -25.89 8.58
N ALA A 583 24.65 -24.60 8.35
CA ALA A 583 23.38 -23.88 8.14
C ALA A 583 23.34 -23.28 6.72
N ASP A 584 22.13 -23.00 6.24
CA ASP A 584 21.89 -22.36 4.95
C ASP A 584 21.30 -20.94 5.13
N VAL A 585 20.55 -20.71 6.21
CA VAL A 585 19.90 -19.43 6.54
C VAL A 585 20.01 -19.16 8.04
N ILE A 586 20.32 -17.93 8.41
CA ILE A 586 20.16 -17.42 9.77
C ILE A 586 18.85 -16.64 9.82
N MET A 587 17.81 -17.22 10.42
CA MET A 587 16.53 -16.54 10.57
C MET A 587 16.57 -15.70 11.85
N ARG A 588 16.97 -14.44 11.68
CA ARG A 588 16.86 -13.41 12.70
C ARG A 588 16.05 -12.25 12.12
N ALA A 589 14.77 -12.20 12.42
CA ALA A 589 13.98 -11.04 12.03
C ALA A 589 14.50 -9.75 12.73
N SER A 590 14.09 -8.56 12.31
CA SER A 590 14.64 -7.27 12.78
C SER A 590 14.75 -7.09 14.31
N PRO A 591 15.80 -6.43 14.85
CA PRO A 591 16.43 -5.24 14.23
C PRO A 591 17.67 -5.54 13.38
N PRO A 592 18.03 -4.64 12.46
CA PRO A 592 19.25 -4.75 11.67
C PRO A 592 20.50 -4.20 12.39
N PRO A 593 21.69 -4.43 11.80
CA PRO A 593 21.97 -5.49 10.82
C PRO A 593 21.78 -6.90 11.42
N GLN A 594 21.24 -7.80 10.62
CA GLN A 594 21.15 -9.23 10.96
C GLN A 594 22.49 -9.91 10.73
N VAL A 595 23.26 -9.44 9.76
CA VAL A 595 24.64 -9.87 9.51
C VAL A 595 25.58 -9.38 10.61
N MET A 596 26.28 -10.32 11.25
CA MET A 596 27.30 -10.03 12.26
C MET A 596 28.58 -9.43 11.61
N PRO A 597 29.30 -8.50 12.24
CA PRO A 597 30.51 -7.89 11.67
C PRO A 597 31.58 -8.90 11.30
N SER A 598 31.79 -9.91 12.16
CA SER A 598 32.77 -10.97 11.93
C SER A 598 32.41 -11.79 10.68
N LEU A 599 31.13 -12.12 10.51
CA LEU A 599 30.63 -12.86 9.37
C LEU A 599 30.75 -12.04 8.08
N LEU A 600 30.43 -10.74 8.14
CA LEU A 600 30.63 -9.82 7.03
C LEU A 600 32.11 -9.76 6.61
N GLN A 601 33.01 -9.63 7.57
CA GLN A 601 34.45 -9.63 7.33
C GLN A 601 34.91 -10.96 6.70
N SER A 602 34.42 -12.09 7.19
CA SER A 602 34.71 -13.41 6.61
C SER A 602 34.29 -13.47 5.15
N VAL A 603 33.04 -13.12 4.82
CA VAL A 603 32.50 -13.17 3.44
C VAL A 603 33.22 -12.19 2.51
N GLN A 604 33.59 -11.01 3.00
CA GLN A 604 34.39 -10.05 2.23
C GLN A 604 35.81 -10.56 1.95
N SER A 605 36.41 -11.30 2.88
CA SER A 605 37.74 -11.88 2.74
C SER A 605 37.77 -13.17 1.91
N ASP A 606 36.66 -13.92 1.90
CA ASP A 606 36.50 -15.18 1.17
C ASP A 606 35.11 -15.27 0.54
N SER A 607 35.03 -14.90 -0.74
CA SER A 607 33.81 -15.01 -1.55
C SER A 607 33.27 -16.45 -1.70
N SER A 608 34.06 -17.48 -1.37
CA SER A 608 33.57 -18.86 -1.36
C SER A 608 32.55 -19.13 -0.25
N LEU A 609 32.45 -18.23 0.75
CA LEU A 609 31.44 -18.28 1.80
C LEU A 609 30.08 -17.77 1.35
N GLY A 610 29.99 -17.09 0.20
CA GLY A 610 28.74 -16.58 -0.37
C GLY A 610 28.78 -15.10 -0.69
N HIS A 611 27.63 -14.44 -0.56
CA HIS A 611 27.49 -13.00 -0.76
C HIS A 611 26.52 -12.41 0.26
N VAL A 612 26.54 -11.09 0.40
CA VAL A 612 25.59 -10.35 1.24
C VAL A 612 24.43 -9.87 0.36
N ASP A 613 23.21 -10.22 0.74
CA ASP A 613 21.99 -9.69 0.14
C ASP A 613 21.41 -8.60 1.05
N VAL A 614 21.03 -7.45 0.48
CA VAL A 614 20.52 -6.29 1.23
C VAL A 614 19.17 -5.90 0.64
N GLN A 615 18.14 -5.89 1.50
CA GLN A 615 16.77 -5.58 1.12
C GLN A 615 16.21 -4.44 1.96
N SER A 616 15.34 -3.63 1.37
CA SER A 616 14.66 -2.56 2.10
C SER A 616 13.61 -3.14 3.03
N ARG A 617 13.61 -2.66 4.26
CA ARG A 617 12.62 -3.02 5.28
C ARG A 617 11.54 -1.96 5.40
N ASP A 618 10.31 -2.36 5.70
CA ASP A 618 9.22 -1.42 5.99
C ASP A 618 9.27 -0.95 7.44
N PHE A 619 10.39 -0.33 7.80
CA PHE A 619 10.59 0.20 9.13
C PHE A 619 11.36 1.52 9.06
N LEU A 620 10.80 2.55 9.70
CA LEU A 620 11.34 3.89 9.69
C LEU A 620 11.79 4.32 11.08
N ARG A 621 12.90 5.04 11.12
CA ARG A 621 13.42 5.75 12.28
C ARG A 621 13.18 7.23 12.07
N THR A 622 12.54 7.85 13.06
CA THR A 622 12.02 9.21 12.95
C THR A 622 12.27 10.01 14.23
N VAL A 623 12.32 11.32 14.05
CA VAL A 623 12.02 12.28 15.11
C VAL A 623 10.54 12.61 15.02
N MET A 624 9.79 12.45 16.10
CA MET A 624 8.36 12.82 16.17
C MET A 624 8.17 14.01 17.12
N MET A 625 7.41 15.00 16.69
CA MET A 625 7.20 16.27 17.39
C MET A 625 5.75 16.36 17.88
N ASN A 626 5.57 16.79 19.13
CA ASN A 626 4.25 16.99 19.72
C ASN A 626 3.72 18.39 19.39
N LEU A 627 2.70 18.48 18.54
CA LEU A 627 2.16 19.76 18.05
C LEU A 627 1.40 20.56 19.11
N ALA A 628 1.18 20.00 20.31
CA ALA A 628 0.63 20.74 21.43
C ALA A 628 1.71 21.36 22.34
N VAL A 629 2.99 21.04 22.13
CA VAL A 629 4.12 21.49 22.97
C VAL A 629 4.95 22.54 22.24
N PRO A 630 5.04 23.78 22.75
CA PRO A 630 5.99 24.76 22.25
C PRO A 630 7.44 24.25 22.27
N PRO A 631 8.26 24.54 21.24
CA PRO A 631 7.97 25.38 20.08
C PRO A 631 7.35 24.64 18.87
N PHE A 632 6.99 23.36 19.00
CA PHE A 632 6.57 22.51 17.89
C PHE A 632 5.11 22.69 17.46
N ASP A 633 4.37 23.55 18.13
CA ASP A 633 3.05 24.01 17.68
C ASP A 633 3.14 24.98 16.49
N ASP A 634 4.34 25.46 16.12
CA ASP A 634 4.60 26.24 14.91
C ASP A 634 5.22 25.38 13.79
N VAL A 635 4.61 25.39 12.60
CA VAL A 635 5.05 24.59 11.44
C VAL A 635 6.45 24.96 10.96
N HIS A 636 6.84 26.22 11.07
CA HIS A 636 8.16 26.67 10.65
C HIS A 636 9.28 26.08 11.51
N VAL A 637 9.02 25.88 12.80
CA VAL A 637 9.95 25.17 13.69
C VAL A 637 10.09 23.72 13.25
N ARG A 638 8.97 23.05 12.93
CA ARG A 638 8.98 21.65 12.50
C ARG A 638 9.69 21.44 11.15
N ARG A 639 9.55 22.39 10.21
CA ARG A 639 10.32 22.44 8.96
C ARG A 639 11.80 22.68 9.23
N ALA A 640 12.14 23.61 10.13
CA ALA A 640 13.53 23.86 10.51
C ALA A 640 14.20 22.62 11.13
N VAL A 641 13.48 21.85 11.95
CA VAL A 641 13.96 20.57 12.50
C VAL A 641 14.31 19.59 11.37
N ASN A 642 13.46 19.47 10.35
CA ASN A 642 13.76 18.61 9.20
C ASN A 642 15.02 19.04 8.43
N TYR A 643 15.23 20.35 8.25
CA TYR A 643 16.42 20.87 7.58
C TYR A 643 17.69 20.74 8.40
N ILE A 644 17.67 20.85 9.73
CA ILE A 644 18.90 20.83 10.54
C ILE A 644 19.42 19.42 10.82
N ILE A 645 18.55 18.41 10.88
CA ILE A 645 18.94 17.05 11.27
C ILE A 645 19.92 16.47 10.25
N ASN A 646 21.08 16.01 10.74
CA ASN A 646 22.06 15.30 9.92
C ASN A 646 21.65 13.83 9.73
N LYS A 647 20.73 13.58 8.80
CA LYS A 647 20.18 12.24 8.52
C LYS A 647 21.26 11.24 8.09
N ARG A 648 22.31 11.70 7.39
CA ARG A 648 23.44 10.84 7.01
C ARG A 648 24.22 10.36 8.24
N ALA A 649 24.62 11.27 9.13
CA ALA A 649 25.33 10.91 10.35
C ALA A 649 24.52 9.97 11.25
N LEU A 650 23.19 10.14 11.29
CA LEU A 650 22.31 9.21 12.02
C LEU A 650 22.26 7.82 11.37
N THR A 651 22.21 7.76 10.03
CA THR A 651 22.23 6.48 9.30
C THR A 651 23.58 5.78 9.48
N ASP A 652 24.70 6.51 9.43
CA ASP A 652 26.04 5.98 9.69
C ASP A 652 26.18 5.44 11.12
N ALA A 653 25.70 6.20 12.11
CA ALA A 653 25.68 5.77 13.51
C ALA A 653 24.73 4.56 13.74
N HIS A 654 23.77 4.32 12.85
CA HIS A 654 22.86 3.17 12.88
C HIS A 654 23.39 1.95 12.10
N GLY A 655 24.61 2.00 11.56
CA GLY A 655 25.25 0.89 10.84
C GLY A 655 25.44 1.11 9.34
N GLY A 656 25.24 2.35 8.86
CA GLY A 656 25.49 2.74 7.47
C GLY A 656 24.57 2.05 6.47
N ASP A 657 25.03 1.96 5.21
CA ASP A 657 24.18 1.53 4.07
C ASP A 657 23.70 0.07 4.17
N LEU A 658 24.40 -0.77 4.96
CA LEU A 658 23.96 -2.14 5.26
C LEU A 658 22.76 -2.18 6.20
N ALA A 659 22.65 -1.22 7.11
CA ALA A 659 21.60 -1.16 8.12
C ALA A 659 20.42 -0.27 7.70
N GLY A 660 20.61 0.64 6.75
CA GLY A 660 19.54 1.48 6.24
C GLY A 660 19.96 2.51 5.20
N ALA A 661 18.97 3.21 4.67
CA ALA A 661 19.12 4.35 3.79
C ALA A 661 18.46 5.59 4.42
N VAL A 662 18.86 6.78 3.97
CA VAL A 662 18.22 8.03 4.39
C VAL A 662 16.74 8.00 4.01
N ALA A 663 15.87 8.31 4.98
CA ALA A 663 14.43 8.41 4.75
C ALA A 663 13.99 9.86 4.49
N THR A 664 13.09 10.03 3.52
CA THR A 664 12.64 11.35 3.05
C THR A 664 11.13 11.58 3.23
N HIS A 665 10.35 10.53 3.52
CA HIS A 665 8.90 10.61 3.75
C HIS A 665 8.41 9.57 4.77
N TYR A 666 7.13 9.66 5.16
CA TYR A 666 6.56 8.95 6.30
C TYR A 666 6.19 7.49 6.00
N VAL A 667 5.57 7.22 4.85
CA VAL A 667 5.03 5.90 4.55
C VAL A 667 6.11 5.09 3.83
N PRO A 668 6.38 3.81 4.18
CA PRO A 668 7.32 3.00 3.41
C PRO A 668 6.94 2.91 1.93
N ASP A 669 7.93 3.00 1.04
CA ASP A 669 7.76 2.93 -0.43
C ASP A 669 6.91 1.74 -0.90
N SER A 670 7.02 0.61 -0.20
CA SER A 670 6.29 -0.62 -0.51
C SER A 670 4.76 -0.47 -0.43
N LEU A 671 4.28 0.46 0.39
CA LEU A 671 2.85 0.65 0.67
C LEU A 671 2.20 1.69 -0.26
N GLU A 672 3.02 2.39 -1.05
CA GLU A 672 2.61 3.45 -1.97
C GLU A 672 3.12 3.20 -3.40
N ALA A 673 3.41 1.94 -3.74
CA ALA A 673 3.93 1.54 -5.05
C ALA A 673 5.17 2.34 -5.51
N GLY A 674 6.00 2.78 -4.56
CA GLY A 674 7.19 3.59 -4.79
C GLY A 674 6.92 5.00 -5.34
N ALA A 675 5.69 5.52 -5.21
CA ALA A 675 5.28 6.81 -5.74
C ALA A 675 6.22 7.95 -5.30
N LEU A 676 6.61 7.93 -4.03
CA LEU A 676 7.43 8.94 -3.37
C LEU A 676 8.95 8.64 -3.37
N SER A 677 9.43 7.67 -4.17
CA SER A 677 10.85 7.29 -4.18
C SER A 677 11.83 8.43 -4.53
N ASN A 678 11.36 9.50 -5.18
CA ASN A 678 12.14 10.69 -5.55
C ASN A 678 11.69 11.96 -4.81
N TYR A 679 10.83 11.81 -3.79
CA TYR A 679 10.27 12.91 -3.04
C TYR A 679 11.14 13.20 -1.82
N ASP A 680 11.64 14.44 -1.73
CA ASP A 680 12.39 14.94 -0.58
C ASP A 680 12.12 16.45 -0.41
N PRO A 681 11.07 16.84 0.35
CA PRO A 681 10.73 18.24 0.55
C PRO A 681 11.77 19.00 1.40
N TYR A 682 12.65 18.27 2.09
CA TYR A 682 13.66 18.80 3.00
C TYR A 682 15.09 18.42 2.57
N ALA A 683 15.31 18.31 1.26
CA ALA A 683 16.59 17.93 0.70
C ALA A 683 17.73 18.87 1.16
N THR A 684 18.82 18.27 1.63
CA THR A 684 20.08 18.96 1.93
C THR A 684 21.22 18.27 1.21
N ASP A 685 22.35 18.97 1.04
CA ASP A 685 23.54 18.36 0.45
C ASP A 685 23.98 17.14 1.27
N ALA A 686 24.20 16.02 0.57
CA ALA A 686 24.51 14.70 1.13
C ALA A 686 23.62 14.24 2.31
N ALA A 687 22.41 14.79 2.47
CA ALA A 687 21.57 14.59 3.66
C ALA A 687 22.27 14.95 5.01
N ALA A 688 23.22 15.89 4.97
CA ALA A 688 24.05 16.28 6.10
C ALA A 688 23.42 17.32 7.05
N GLY A 689 22.16 17.71 6.82
CA GLY A 689 21.54 18.85 7.50
C GLY A 689 22.06 20.20 6.94
N ASN A 690 21.30 21.27 7.17
CA ASN A 690 21.63 22.60 6.68
C ASN A 690 21.06 23.69 7.61
N LEU A 691 21.96 24.31 8.39
CA LEU A 691 21.61 25.39 9.31
C LEU A 691 21.08 26.63 8.59
N GLU A 692 21.50 26.93 7.37
CA GLU A 692 21.03 28.10 6.64
C GLU A 692 19.56 27.94 6.24
N LEU A 693 19.18 26.80 5.65
CA LEU A 693 17.80 26.49 5.29
C LEU A 693 16.92 26.43 6.54
N ALA A 694 17.39 25.77 7.60
CA ALA A 694 16.68 25.70 8.87
C ALA A 694 16.51 27.10 9.50
N SER A 695 17.53 27.97 9.41
CA SER A 695 17.46 29.35 9.88
C SER A 695 16.46 30.20 9.09
N ARG A 696 16.28 29.95 7.79
CA ARG A 696 15.26 30.65 6.97
C ARG A 696 13.86 30.31 7.45
N GLU A 697 13.59 29.04 7.75
CA GLU A 697 12.32 28.62 8.34
C GLU A 697 12.15 29.22 9.74
N MET A 698 13.17 29.14 10.62
CA MET A 698 13.09 29.71 11.97
C MET A 698 12.77 31.21 11.96
N LYS A 699 13.27 31.99 10.99
CA LYS A 699 12.94 33.42 10.85
C LYS A 699 11.45 33.68 10.61
N LEU A 700 10.71 32.71 10.08
CA LEU A 700 9.26 32.82 9.89
C LEU A 700 8.48 32.42 11.16
N SER A 701 9.15 31.80 12.13
CA SER A 701 8.51 31.33 13.35
C SER A 701 8.29 32.45 14.38
N ARG A 702 7.18 32.36 15.11
CA ARG A 702 6.92 33.22 16.28
C ARG A 702 7.90 33.00 17.45
N TYR A 703 8.65 31.90 17.44
CA TYR A 703 9.65 31.56 18.44
C TYR A 703 11.01 32.25 18.19
N ASP A 704 11.15 32.98 17.09
CA ASP A 704 12.28 33.87 16.78
C ASP A 704 11.78 35.29 16.45
N PRO A 705 11.25 36.03 17.45
CA PRO A 705 10.70 37.38 17.23
C PRO A 705 11.74 38.41 16.75
N GLN A 706 13.04 38.08 16.84
CA GLN A 706 14.14 38.92 16.37
C GLN A 706 14.62 38.55 14.97
N HIS A 707 14.01 37.53 14.33
CA HIS A 707 14.37 37.03 12.99
C HIS A 707 15.88 36.73 12.84
N THR A 708 16.50 36.20 13.89
CA THR A 708 17.92 35.84 13.93
C THR A 708 18.24 34.54 13.20
N GLY A 709 17.24 33.71 12.94
CA GLY A 709 17.37 32.32 12.47
C GLY A 709 17.46 31.30 13.60
N ARG A 710 17.24 31.70 14.86
CA ARG A 710 17.32 30.82 16.03
C ARG A 710 16.16 31.09 16.98
N CYS A 711 15.66 30.04 17.63
CA CYS A 711 14.73 30.23 18.71
C CYS A 711 15.39 31.01 19.85
N SER A 712 14.74 32.10 20.27
CA SER A 712 15.28 33.06 21.23
C SER A 712 14.36 33.30 22.44
N VAL A 713 13.32 32.49 22.60
CA VAL A 713 12.33 32.60 23.69
C VAL A 713 12.47 31.47 24.73
N PRO A 714 12.03 31.67 25.99
CA PRO A 714 12.25 30.70 27.08
C PRO A 714 11.67 29.30 26.85
N SER A 715 10.60 29.18 26.06
CA SER A 715 9.98 27.88 25.75
C SER A 715 10.88 26.94 24.95
N CYS A 716 12.02 27.42 24.42
CA CYS A 716 13.00 26.61 23.71
C CYS A 716 14.16 26.13 24.59
N THR A 717 14.21 26.46 25.89
CA THR A 717 15.38 26.16 26.73
C THR A 717 15.28 24.80 27.44
N HIS A 718 14.08 24.36 27.81
CA HIS A 718 13.84 23.14 28.60
C HIS A 718 12.78 22.27 27.93
N VAL A 719 13.03 21.89 26.69
CA VAL A 719 12.11 21.05 25.91
C VAL A 719 12.35 19.60 26.30
N LEU A 720 11.37 18.95 26.93
CA LEU A 720 11.47 17.53 27.27
C LEU A 720 11.60 16.68 25.99
N ALA A 721 12.72 15.98 25.86
CA ALA A 721 12.97 15.05 24.76
C ALA A 721 13.18 13.63 25.27
N VAL A 722 12.72 12.64 24.53
CA VAL A 722 12.93 11.24 24.89
C VAL A 722 13.63 10.46 23.78
N ALA A 723 14.55 9.59 24.18
CA ALA A 723 15.13 8.57 23.33
C ALA A 723 14.78 7.18 23.85
N ARG A 724 14.62 6.23 22.92
CA ARG A 724 14.41 4.82 23.27
C ARG A 724 15.58 4.33 24.10
N LYS A 725 15.28 3.48 25.09
CA LYS A 725 16.32 2.75 25.80
C LYS A 725 17.00 1.82 24.80
N GLY A 726 18.33 1.83 24.76
CA GLY A 726 19.07 0.78 24.09
C GLY A 726 18.78 -0.54 24.80
N THR A 727 17.97 -1.40 24.20
CA THR A 727 18.10 -2.83 24.51
C THR A 727 19.47 -3.29 23.98
N THR A 728 19.99 -4.40 24.50
CA THR A 728 21.14 -5.11 23.93
C THR A 728 20.81 -5.50 22.48
N GLY A 729 20.96 -4.54 21.56
CA GLY A 729 20.84 -4.74 20.14
C GLY A 729 22.07 -5.49 19.62
N PRO A 730 22.06 -5.91 18.36
CA PRO A 730 23.16 -6.67 17.77
C PRO A 730 24.51 -5.93 17.75
N PHE A 731 24.54 -4.61 18.03
CA PHE A 731 25.75 -3.79 18.08
C PHE A 731 25.78 -2.86 19.31
N PRO A 732 26.04 -3.39 20.52
CA PRO A 732 26.16 -2.58 21.74
C PRO A 732 27.26 -1.53 21.65
N GLU A 733 28.29 -1.78 20.83
CA GLU A 733 29.46 -0.93 20.64
C GLU A 733 29.16 0.38 19.89
N LEU A 734 28.02 0.49 19.21
CA LEU A 734 27.59 1.73 18.54
C LEU A 734 26.89 2.74 19.48
N GLY A 735 26.72 2.40 20.77
CA GLY A 735 26.07 3.27 21.76
C GLY A 735 24.54 3.41 21.62
N GLY A 736 23.94 2.82 20.57
CA GLY A 736 22.51 2.61 20.39
C GLY A 736 21.66 3.89 20.30
N PHE A 737 20.35 3.75 20.55
CA PHE A 737 19.39 4.86 20.49
C PHE A 737 19.75 6.08 21.36
N PRO A 738 20.35 5.95 22.56
CA PRO A 738 20.81 7.11 23.33
C PRO A 738 21.91 7.95 22.62
N THR A 739 22.76 7.33 21.81
CA THR A 739 23.75 8.06 21.01
C THR A 739 23.08 8.84 19.88
N LEU A 740 22.16 8.20 19.15
CA LEU A 740 21.37 8.88 18.11
C LEU A 740 20.60 10.08 18.69
N GLY A 741 19.97 9.91 19.86
CA GLY A 741 19.28 10.99 20.56
C GLY A 741 20.19 12.16 20.93
N ARG A 742 21.46 11.91 21.28
CA ARG A 742 22.43 12.98 21.56
C ARG A 742 22.88 13.71 20.30
N LEU A 743 23.03 13.02 19.17
CA LEU A 743 23.34 13.66 17.89
C LEU A 743 22.21 14.62 17.48
N ILE A 744 20.95 14.15 17.54
CA ILE A 744 19.79 15.00 17.23
C ILE A 744 19.69 16.19 18.20
N ALA A 745 19.92 15.96 19.50
CA ALA A 745 19.93 17.04 20.49
C ALA A 745 21.04 18.08 20.23
N ALA A 746 22.16 17.69 19.61
CA ALA A 746 23.20 18.61 19.20
C ALA A 746 22.74 19.46 18.00
N ASP A 747 22.16 18.84 16.98
CA ASP A 747 21.60 19.54 15.80
C ASP A 747 20.55 20.58 16.23
N LEU A 748 19.60 20.20 17.10
CA LEU A 748 18.55 21.10 17.61
C LEU A 748 19.11 22.32 18.37
N ARG A 749 20.24 22.15 19.07
CA ARG A 749 20.89 23.23 19.82
C ARG A 749 21.38 24.34 18.89
N GLU A 750 21.76 24.02 17.65
CA GLU A 750 22.18 25.03 16.67
C GLU A 750 21.04 25.98 16.26
N LEU A 751 19.79 25.51 16.35
CA LEU A 751 18.57 26.30 16.17
C LEU A 751 18.13 27.03 17.44
N GLY A 752 18.88 26.94 18.54
CA GLY A 752 18.49 27.51 19.84
C GLY A 752 17.43 26.67 20.58
N ILE A 753 17.15 25.45 20.13
CA ILE A 753 16.23 24.52 20.80
C ILE A 753 17.06 23.60 21.71
N ASN A 754 17.05 23.88 23.00
CA ASN A 754 17.74 23.09 24.01
C ASN A 754 16.76 22.07 24.60
N VAL A 755 17.17 20.80 24.55
CA VAL A 755 16.34 19.68 24.99
C VAL A 755 16.87 19.03 26.26
N ASP A 756 15.96 18.66 27.15
CA ASP A 756 16.23 17.86 28.34
C ASP A 756 16.01 16.38 27.96
N LEU A 757 17.10 15.68 27.59
CA LEU A 757 17.05 14.31 27.08
C LEU A 757 16.87 13.28 28.21
N VAL A 758 15.78 12.51 28.12
CA VAL A 758 15.50 11.36 28.98
C VAL A 758 15.56 10.06 28.17
N VAL A 759 16.17 9.02 28.75
CA VAL A 759 16.23 7.69 28.14
C VAL A 759 15.12 6.80 28.72
N GLY A 760 14.32 6.23 27.83
CA GLY A 760 13.17 5.40 28.18
C GLY A 760 11.87 6.06 27.77
N MET A 761 11.17 5.43 26.83
CA MET A 761 9.90 5.93 26.34
C MET A 761 8.85 5.89 27.46
N PRO A 762 7.99 6.91 27.58
CA PRO A 762 6.82 6.83 28.43
C PRO A 762 5.89 5.71 27.94
N PRO A 763 4.99 5.20 28.80
CA PRO A 763 3.88 4.38 28.34
C PRO A 763 3.12 5.10 27.20
N PRO A 764 2.69 4.38 26.14
CA PRO A 764 1.84 4.96 25.11
C PRO A 764 0.61 5.64 25.72
N GLY A 765 0.13 6.72 25.11
CA GLY A 765 -1.07 7.44 25.58
C GLY A 765 -0.89 8.17 26.91
N SER A 766 0.28 8.77 27.17
CA SER A 766 0.55 9.61 28.35
C SER A 766 0.74 11.10 27.99
N PRO A 767 -0.26 11.77 27.39
CA PRO A 767 -0.15 13.15 26.90
C PRO A 767 0.18 14.15 28.03
N GLU A 768 -0.22 13.89 29.28
CA GLU A 768 0.04 14.75 30.43
C GLU A 768 1.53 14.91 30.75
N ARG A 769 2.39 14.02 30.23
CA ARG A 769 3.85 14.13 30.36
C ARG A 769 4.45 15.26 29.53
N ARG A 770 3.73 15.78 28.54
CA ARG A 770 4.14 16.90 27.67
C ARG A 770 5.55 16.73 27.09
N VAL A 771 5.85 15.51 26.65
CA VAL A 771 7.07 15.26 25.88
C VAL A 771 6.96 16.08 24.58
N GLY A 772 7.91 16.98 24.37
CA GLY A 772 7.91 17.85 23.21
C GLY A 772 8.39 17.12 21.95
N ILE A 773 9.40 16.26 22.10
CA ILE A 773 10.02 15.59 20.96
C ILE A 773 10.52 14.17 21.31
N TYR A 774 10.29 13.25 20.40
CA TYR A 774 10.68 11.84 20.48
C TYR A 774 11.75 11.59 19.44
N LEU A 775 13.00 11.35 19.86
CA LEU A 775 14.16 11.48 18.98
C LEU A 775 14.48 10.22 18.17
N THR A 776 14.06 9.05 18.64
CA THR A 776 14.48 7.75 18.08
C THR A 776 13.29 6.83 17.88
N GLU A 777 12.16 7.40 17.47
CA GLU A 777 10.92 6.65 17.37
C GLU A 777 10.95 5.72 16.16
N GLY A 778 10.51 4.49 16.37
CA GLY A 778 10.46 3.46 15.36
C GLY A 778 9.04 3.20 14.90
N LEU A 779 8.78 3.38 13.61
CA LEU A 779 7.47 3.26 12.98
C LEU A 779 7.49 2.11 11.97
N ALA A 780 6.44 1.30 11.95
CA ALA A 780 6.26 0.21 11.00
C ALA A 780 4.78 -0.08 10.80
N PRO A 781 4.39 -0.53 9.60
CA PRO A 781 3.02 -0.94 9.35
C PRO A 781 2.65 -2.16 10.20
N SER A 782 1.40 -2.21 10.65
CA SER A 782 0.89 -3.40 11.35
C SER A 782 0.58 -4.56 10.39
N PHE A 783 0.36 -4.24 9.10
CA PHE A 783 0.18 -5.15 7.97
C PHE A 783 0.44 -4.38 6.66
N MET A 784 0.62 -5.07 5.52
CA MET A 784 0.97 -4.42 4.23
C MET A 784 -0.17 -3.55 3.66
N SER A 785 -0.36 -2.38 4.24
CA SER A 785 -1.24 -1.31 3.80
C SER A 785 -0.83 0.00 4.50
N ALA A 786 -0.80 1.10 3.76
CA ALA A 786 -0.59 2.44 4.32
C ALA A 786 -1.65 2.80 5.38
N SER A 787 -2.87 2.25 5.27
CA SER A 787 -3.91 2.41 6.30
C SER A 787 -3.52 1.87 7.69
N SER A 788 -2.46 1.06 7.79
CA SER A 788 -1.98 0.52 9.04
C SER A 788 -0.89 1.35 9.71
N THR A 789 -0.44 2.44 9.07
CA THR A 789 0.56 3.39 9.60
C THR A 789 -0.13 4.63 10.18
N PHE A 790 -0.92 5.37 9.39
CA PHE A 790 -1.50 6.64 9.83
C PHE A 790 -2.36 6.53 11.10
N PRO A 791 -3.37 5.63 11.19
CA PRO A 791 -4.20 5.55 12.38
C PRO A 791 -3.45 5.04 13.59
N SER A 792 -2.41 4.20 13.41
CA SER A 792 -1.66 3.69 14.54
C SER A 792 -0.74 4.75 15.15
N ASP A 793 -0.16 5.61 14.32
CA ASP A 793 0.95 6.49 14.73
C ASP A 793 0.53 7.94 14.86
N LEU A 794 -0.51 8.38 14.13
CA LEU A 794 -0.86 9.78 13.95
C LEU A 794 -2.33 10.13 14.27
N SER A 795 -3.23 9.18 14.54
CA SER A 795 -4.58 9.51 15.04
C SER A 795 -5.12 8.63 16.17
N GLY A 796 -4.48 7.49 16.43
CA GLY A 796 -4.89 6.56 17.48
C GLY A 796 -4.26 6.83 18.85
N PRO A 797 -4.47 5.93 19.83
CA PRO A 797 -4.00 6.11 21.21
C PRO A 797 -2.46 6.10 21.38
N ARG A 798 -1.72 5.73 20.34
CA ARG A 798 -0.24 5.80 20.31
C ARG A 798 0.29 7.08 19.65
N ASN A 799 -0.60 7.97 19.22
CA ASN A 799 -0.27 9.26 18.61
C ASN A 799 0.49 10.15 19.58
N GLN A 800 1.80 10.27 19.38
CA GLN A 800 2.67 11.14 20.17
C GLN A 800 2.68 12.58 19.66
N ALA A 801 2.23 12.81 18.41
CA ALA A 801 2.09 14.14 17.81
C ALA A 801 0.85 14.89 18.30
N LEU A 802 -0.11 14.17 18.91
CA LEU A 802 -1.42 14.65 19.38
C LEU A 802 -2.30 15.25 18.28
N LEU A 803 -2.07 14.89 17.02
CA LEU A 803 -2.98 15.23 15.92
C LEU A 803 -4.41 14.77 16.23
N GLY A 804 -5.37 15.67 16.03
CA GLY A 804 -6.78 15.44 16.31
C GLY A 804 -7.19 15.48 17.78
N ALA A 805 -6.30 15.85 18.70
CA ALA A 805 -6.66 16.11 20.09
C ALA A 805 -7.68 17.25 20.18
N THR A 806 -8.80 16.99 20.86
CA THR A 806 -9.89 17.97 20.99
C THR A 806 -9.54 19.08 21.98
N PRO A 807 -10.20 20.26 21.89
CA PRO A 807 -9.99 21.34 22.85
C PRO A 807 -10.25 20.94 24.32
N ASP A 808 -11.18 20.02 24.56
CA ASP A 808 -11.50 19.51 25.90
C ASP A 808 -10.40 18.57 26.43
N GLU A 809 -9.89 17.66 25.59
CA GLU A 809 -8.76 16.79 25.94
C GLU A 809 -7.50 17.60 26.25
N LEU A 810 -7.17 18.56 25.37
CA LEU A 810 -6.03 19.45 25.56
C LEU A 810 -6.12 20.21 26.90
N ARG A 811 -7.29 20.76 27.23
CA ARG A 811 -7.53 21.39 28.54
C ARG A 811 -7.41 20.39 29.70
N GLY A 812 -7.94 19.18 29.54
CA GLY A 812 -7.85 18.11 30.53
C GLY A 812 -6.40 17.70 30.85
N TRP A 813 -5.54 17.65 29.83
CA TRP A 813 -4.10 17.39 29.97
C TRP A 813 -3.30 18.66 30.33
N GLY A 814 -3.96 19.81 30.36
CA GLY A 814 -3.45 21.12 30.76
C GLY A 814 -2.58 21.84 29.70
N TYR A 815 -2.75 21.51 28.42
CA TYR A 815 -2.11 22.23 27.32
C TYR A 815 -2.70 23.63 27.15
N SER A 816 -1.86 24.58 26.70
CA SER A 816 -2.26 25.96 26.43
C SER A 816 -2.83 26.17 25.03
N VAL A 817 -2.52 25.27 24.09
CA VAL A 817 -3.09 25.30 22.75
C VAL A 817 -4.57 24.90 22.81
N SER A 818 -5.37 25.49 21.93
CA SER A 818 -6.81 25.22 21.87
C SER A 818 -7.20 24.29 20.73
N ASP A 819 -6.28 24.01 19.80
CA ASP A 819 -6.51 23.16 18.64
C ASP A 819 -5.18 22.52 18.18
N VAL A 820 -5.26 21.28 17.71
CA VAL A 820 -4.18 20.59 17.00
C VAL A 820 -4.79 19.98 15.72
N PRO A 821 -4.18 20.16 14.53
CA PRO A 821 -4.76 19.68 13.28
C PRO A 821 -5.09 18.18 13.32
N THR A 822 -6.16 17.78 12.63
CA THR A 822 -6.54 16.37 12.43
C THR A 822 -6.35 15.95 10.98
N ILE A 823 -6.08 14.65 10.78
CA ILE A 823 -6.07 13.98 9.48
C ILE A 823 -7.22 12.98 9.33
N ASP A 824 -8.12 12.87 10.31
CA ASP A 824 -9.13 11.81 10.36
C ASP A 824 -10.10 11.85 9.17
N ALA A 825 -10.47 13.04 8.69
CA ALA A 825 -11.33 13.18 7.52
C ALA A 825 -10.64 12.62 6.25
N ARG A 826 -9.33 12.87 6.09
CA ARG A 826 -8.53 12.35 4.97
C ARG A 826 -8.29 10.85 5.09
N ILE A 827 -8.04 10.34 6.31
CA ILE A 827 -7.98 8.90 6.59
C ILE A 827 -9.31 8.24 6.21
N ASN A 828 -10.44 8.78 6.67
CA ASN A 828 -11.77 8.24 6.40
C ASN A 828 -12.11 8.26 4.91
N GLU A 829 -11.69 9.30 4.17
CA GLU A 829 -11.79 9.36 2.72
C GLU A 829 -11.03 8.20 2.07
N CYS A 830 -9.72 8.04 2.37
CA CYS A 830 -8.94 6.95 1.78
C CYS A 830 -9.44 5.55 2.20
N MET A 831 -9.93 5.40 3.44
CA MET A 831 -10.55 4.18 3.95
C MET A 831 -11.89 3.86 3.27
N SER A 832 -12.48 4.81 2.56
CA SER A 832 -13.71 4.60 1.79
C SER A 832 -13.45 4.13 0.35
N ILE A 833 -12.20 4.17 -0.13
CA ILE A 833 -11.83 3.75 -1.49
C ILE A 833 -11.52 2.25 -1.51
N PHE A 834 -12.03 1.52 -2.51
CA PHE A 834 -11.83 0.07 -2.63
C PHE A 834 -10.84 -0.31 -3.75
N GLY A 835 -9.89 -1.19 -3.45
CA GLY A 835 -8.89 -1.66 -4.40
C GLY A 835 -7.55 -0.93 -4.29
N ASN A 836 -6.56 -1.32 -5.11
CA ASN A 836 -5.15 -0.97 -4.85
C ASN A 836 -4.68 0.39 -5.41
N ALA A 837 -4.90 0.73 -6.68
CA ALA A 837 -4.25 1.89 -7.30
C ALA A 837 -4.72 3.24 -6.74
N ARG A 838 -6.02 3.53 -6.82
CA ARG A 838 -6.55 4.81 -6.34
C ARG A 838 -6.47 4.94 -4.82
N SER A 839 -6.52 3.83 -4.09
CA SER A 839 -6.23 3.84 -2.66
C SER A 839 -4.79 4.26 -2.41
N ALA A 840 -3.81 3.73 -3.14
CA ALA A 840 -2.41 4.14 -3.04
C ALA A 840 -2.22 5.63 -3.35
N GLU A 841 -2.84 6.15 -4.43
CA GLU A 841 -2.79 7.58 -4.76
C GLU A 841 -3.34 8.48 -3.63
N CYS A 842 -4.43 8.05 -2.98
CA CYS A 842 -5.00 8.77 -1.83
C CYS A 842 -4.05 8.79 -0.63
N TRP A 843 -3.44 7.64 -0.30
CA TRP A 843 -2.47 7.53 0.79
C TRP A 843 -1.21 8.35 0.51
N THR A 844 -0.70 8.32 -0.72
CA THR A 844 0.45 9.15 -1.14
C THR A 844 0.14 10.64 -1.02
N ALA A 845 -1.05 11.08 -1.42
CA ALA A 845 -1.44 12.48 -1.23
C ALA A 845 -1.46 12.86 0.26
N LEU A 846 -1.89 11.94 1.14
CA LEU A 846 -1.85 12.14 2.58
C LEU A 846 -0.43 12.14 3.15
N ASP A 847 0.49 11.31 2.66
CA ASP A 847 1.92 11.36 3.06
C ASP A 847 2.51 12.73 2.69
N VAL A 848 2.31 13.22 1.47
CA VAL A 848 2.74 14.58 1.07
C VAL A 848 2.13 15.65 1.97
N TYR A 849 0.82 15.55 2.29
CA TYR A 849 0.16 16.48 3.22
C TYR A 849 0.79 16.45 4.62
N VAL A 850 1.04 15.26 5.16
CA VAL A 850 1.69 15.08 6.46
C VAL A 850 3.11 15.65 6.43
N MET A 851 3.85 15.43 5.35
CA MET A 851 5.24 15.87 5.25
C MET A 851 5.40 17.37 4.99
N GLU A 852 4.49 18.05 4.28
CA GLU A 852 4.65 19.47 3.95
C GLU A 852 3.74 20.42 4.75
N GLN A 853 2.49 20.03 5.03
CA GLN A 853 1.48 20.89 5.68
C GLN A 853 1.50 20.74 7.20
N LEU A 854 1.54 19.50 7.70
CA LEU A 854 1.52 19.24 9.14
C LEU A 854 2.93 19.14 9.72
N VAL A 855 3.84 18.44 9.05
CA VAL A 855 5.24 18.23 9.45
C VAL A 855 5.39 17.68 10.88
N PRO A 856 4.62 16.67 11.34
CA PRO A 856 4.74 16.17 12.72
C PRO A 856 5.99 15.32 12.95
N ILE A 857 6.70 14.96 11.87
CA ILE A 857 7.82 14.03 11.90
C ILE A 857 8.99 14.52 11.04
N ALA A 858 10.19 14.09 11.39
CA ALA A 858 11.38 14.14 10.56
C ALA A 858 11.96 12.72 10.42
N PRO A 859 11.63 11.99 9.33
CA PRO A 859 12.20 10.68 9.08
C PRO A 859 13.69 10.81 8.75
N TYR A 860 14.53 9.92 9.29
CA TYR A 860 15.98 9.97 9.08
C TYR A 860 16.60 8.67 8.57
N THR A 861 16.08 7.50 8.94
CA THR A 861 16.57 6.21 8.40
C THR A 861 15.42 5.28 8.08
N ARG A 862 15.38 4.76 6.84
CA ARG A 862 14.63 3.56 6.48
C ARG A 862 15.57 2.38 6.64
N GLU A 863 15.15 1.42 7.44
CA GLU A 863 16.00 0.27 7.74
C GLU A 863 16.15 -0.66 6.53
N ASN A 864 17.30 -1.31 6.44
CA ASN A 864 17.56 -2.43 5.54
C ASN A 864 17.71 -3.71 6.35
N VAL A 865 17.40 -4.85 5.73
CA VAL A 865 17.76 -6.18 6.20
C VAL A 865 18.96 -6.65 5.39
N ALA A 866 20.00 -7.15 6.06
CA ALA A 866 21.20 -7.65 5.41
C ALA A 866 21.49 -9.09 5.86
N GLU A 867 21.54 -10.02 4.89
CA GLU A 867 21.75 -11.44 5.14
C GLU A 867 22.92 -11.99 4.33
N VAL A 868 23.57 -13.03 4.86
CA VAL A 868 24.59 -13.78 4.11
C VAL A 868 23.93 -14.97 3.44
N VAL A 869 24.07 -15.04 2.12
CA VAL A 869 23.53 -16.11 1.28
C VAL A 869 24.67 -17.02 0.84
N PRO A 870 24.77 -18.25 1.39
CA PRO A 870 25.87 -19.16 1.08
C PRO A 870 25.71 -19.80 -0.32
N PRO A 871 26.78 -20.29 -0.98
CA PRO A 871 26.74 -20.78 -2.37
C PRO A 871 25.88 -22.04 -2.60
N ARG A 872 25.45 -22.70 -1.52
CA ARG A 872 24.50 -23.81 -1.57
C ARG A 872 23.08 -23.32 -1.85
N VAL A 873 22.74 -22.11 -1.43
CA VAL A 873 21.46 -21.47 -1.73
C VAL A 873 21.51 -20.96 -3.18
N THR A 874 20.74 -21.61 -4.05
CA THR A 874 20.69 -21.31 -5.50
C THR A 874 19.63 -20.28 -5.86
N HIS A 875 18.68 -20.07 -4.96
CA HIS A 875 17.65 -19.04 -5.06
C HIS A 875 17.34 -18.57 -3.66
N TYR A 876 17.50 -17.27 -3.42
CA TYR A 876 17.17 -16.60 -2.16
C TYR A 876 16.12 -15.53 -2.45
N ALA A 877 15.23 -15.29 -1.50
CA ALA A 877 14.33 -14.16 -1.52
C ALA A 877 14.05 -13.71 -0.08
N TYR A 878 13.73 -12.44 0.06
CA TYR A 878 13.26 -11.81 1.29
C TYR A 878 11.75 -11.61 1.20
N ASP A 879 11.01 -11.91 2.25
CA ASP A 879 9.58 -11.66 2.33
C ASP A 879 9.33 -10.28 2.95
N GLN A 880 8.92 -9.34 2.10
CA GLN A 880 8.53 -7.99 2.52
C GLN A 880 7.44 -8.00 3.60
N SER A 881 6.50 -8.95 3.54
CA SER A 881 5.32 -8.93 4.40
C SER A 881 5.56 -9.45 5.83
N SER A 882 6.67 -10.17 6.05
CA SER A 882 7.05 -10.73 7.35
C SER A 882 8.39 -10.21 7.89
N ASP A 883 9.09 -9.36 7.13
CA ASP A 883 10.43 -8.87 7.45
C ASP A 883 11.45 -10.02 7.73
N SER A 884 11.44 -11.07 6.90
CA SER A 884 12.22 -12.30 7.13
C SER A 884 12.66 -12.97 5.81
N PRO A 885 13.64 -13.89 5.83
CA PRO A 885 13.95 -14.72 4.67
C PRO A 885 12.72 -15.52 4.22
N ALA A 886 12.40 -15.49 2.92
CA ALA A 886 11.20 -16.12 2.35
C ALA A 886 11.39 -17.63 2.14
N LEU A 887 11.09 -18.44 3.14
CA LEU A 887 11.47 -19.86 3.20
C LEU A 887 10.82 -20.71 2.09
N ASP A 888 9.64 -20.34 1.61
CA ASP A 888 8.95 -21.00 0.49
C ASP A 888 9.54 -20.66 -0.89
N GLN A 889 10.32 -19.58 -0.97
CA GLN A 889 11.03 -19.13 -2.17
C GLN A 889 12.49 -19.58 -2.18
N ILE A 890 13.04 -20.14 -1.10
CA ILE A 890 14.46 -20.53 -1.06
C ILE A 890 14.67 -21.91 -1.69
N ALA A 891 15.65 -22.03 -2.59
CA ALA A 891 16.08 -23.29 -3.20
C ALA A 891 17.55 -23.60 -2.87
N VAL A 892 17.87 -24.87 -2.62
CA VAL A 892 19.22 -25.33 -2.25
C VAL A 892 19.72 -26.42 -3.20
N LYS A 893 21.04 -26.51 -3.38
CA LYS A 893 21.65 -27.69 -4.00
C LYS A 893 21.44 -28.90 -3.09
N PRO A 894 20.99 -30.05 -3.62
CA PRO A 894 21.00 -31.30 -2.86
C PRO A 894 22.42 -31.60 -2.40
N LEU A 895 22.57 -32.09 -1.17
CA LEU A 895 23.84 -32.68 -0.75
C LEU A 895 24.09 -33.89 -1.64
N LEU A 896 25.25 -33.94 -2.28
CA LEU A 896 25.74 -35.17 -2.88
C LEU A 896 25.82 -36.19 -1.74
N THR A 897 24.93 -37.18 -1.75
CA THR A 897 25.13 -38.38 -0.95
C THR A 897 26.40 -39.01 -1.49
N SER A 898 27.49 -39.00 -0.71
CA SER A 898 28.67 -39.80 -1.05
C SER A 898 28.21 -41.24 -1.34
N PRO A 899 28.65 -41.85 -2.45
CA PRO A 899 28.21 -43.18 -2.86
C PRO A 899 28.52 -44.25 -1.82
#